data_AF-A0A2P4TGM3-F1
#
_entry.id   AF-A0A2P4TGM3-F1
#
_cell.length_a   1.000
_cell.length_b   1.000
_cell.length_c   1.000
_cell.angle_alpha   90.00
_cell.angle_beta   90.00
_cell.angle_gamma   90.00
#
_symmetry.space_group_name_H-M   'P 1'
#
loop_
_entity.id
_entity.type
_entity.pdbx_description
1 polymer ?
#
loop_
_entity_poly.entity_id
_entity_poly.type
_entity_poly.pdbx_seq_one_letter_code
_entity_poly.pdbx_strand_id
1 'polypeptide(L)'
;MDKILEGLVSSSHPLPLKRVIVRRVVELAETPLSQAQCRAMFALGTRLVLQGPDAFQRQVGRQVLEAYGRYHRAEFEAFFNRGLVLGLLQRGYGELSCRDPAILDYIQAGLRLIMSCPSVLELFELLQVEALRLVCERPAPPLCARLCQLLGDFPQCLPRGRKLSLAFCQQLVRSIAHFQSQGSREAELRLYVSQVTQVSGLLRSVWKAEPDTLLPSLQELFAVIAAADTPFEPSVALASLVQHIPLQMITVLIMSLTTDPNVKDASMTQALCRMIDWLSWPLAQHVETWVIALLKGLAAVQKFTILIDVTLMKIELVFNRLWFPLVRPGALAVLSHMLLSFQHSPEAFHLVVPHVVSLVHSFKSDGLPSSTAFLMQLAELIHCMMYHYSGFPELYEPILEVFKDMPKPSEEKMKLILSQSAWTSQSNSLPSCLSRLSGKSETGKTGLINLGNTCYMNSIIQALFMATELHEEERTLKALSSAKAAESRKNEESQAQETVHKAQVFAEALCKGSEERTLIERMFGGKLKTTICCLNCKSTSQKEEAFTDLSLAFCPPTSLESAGVKCVERSEIKDGSVVQASISATPAGETPLSSLEINGGCNAITSEGVLKDCSAEPNSETKSEFNKDQDSRDVSSELVGKNTPSVTDLLNYFLAPEILSGDNKYYCEKCASLQNAEKTMQIVEEPEYLILTLLRFSYDPKCHIRRKILDSVSLPLLLELPVKRATSPLAVVSGSWSVDVEISDIGENLAKKLKPSGADEVSCPQLVPFVLSSVVVHSGVSSESGHYYSYARNVTGSGSSGQCHQSKAFSLISPQNKLLAEESSCTVIENELDTEMPKEWFLFNDSRVTFTSFQSVQKITSRFPKDTAYVLIYKKQNSTCGYNTNSANGLWVNGDPPLQKDLMDAITKDNKLYLQVRLRSKSLVLEHKHFKLPQPRVLSAPMDLMTMIPQEVVDQQVEEEGVDSVLLVD
;
A
#
# COMPACT_ATOMS: atom_id res chain seq x y z
N MET A 1 17.11 -53.68 47.56
CA MET A 1 17.91 -53.47 46.33
C MET A 1 17.96 -52.00 45.99
N ASP A 2 16.81 -51.36 45.90
CA ASP A 2 16.55 -49.92 46.13
C ASP A 2 17.70 -49.14 46.81
N LYS A 3 18.05 -49.40 48.08
CA LYS A 3 19.12 -48.64 48.77
C LYS A 3 20.51 -48.78 48.13
N ILE A 4 20.83 -49.96 47.57
CA ILE A 4 22.08 -50.19 46.83
C ILE A 4 22.05 -49.41 45.52
N LEU A 5 20.92 -49.42 44.81
CA LEU A 5 20.75 -48.66 43.57
C LEU A 5 20.81 -47.15 43.81
N GLU A 6 20.17 -46.67 44.88
CA GLU A 6 20.15 -45.27 45.30
C GLU A 6 21.55 -44.75 45.65
N GLY A 7 22.34 -45.53 46.41
CA GLY A 7 23.76 -45.22 46.63
C GLY A 7 24.61 -45.32 45.37
N LEU A 8 24.33 -46.28 44.48
CA LEU A 8 25.06 -46.46 43.23
C LEU A 8 24.88 -45.28 42.27
N VAL A 9 23.65 -44.80 42.08
CA VAL A 9 23.40 -43.68 41.16
C VAL A 9 24.06 -42.39 41.66
N SER A 10 23.99 -42.11 42.97
CA SER A 10 24.63 -40.94 43.60
C SER A 10 26.14 -41.05 43.75
N SER A 11 26.73 -42.25 43.70
CA SER A 11 28.19 -42.45 43.81
C SER A 11 28.98 -41.79 42.66
N SER A 12 30.28 -41.59 42.87
CA SER A 12 31.23 -41.19 41.83
C SER A 12 31.83 -42.37 41.05
N HIS A 13 31.30 -43.60 41.17
CA HIS A 13 31.88 -44.79 40.57
C HIS A 13 31.91 -44.76 39.02
N PRO A 14 32.91 -45.39 38.37
CA PRO A 14 33.02 -45.44 36.92
C PRO A 14 31.76 -45.98 36.22
N LEU A 15 31.39 -45.36 35.09
CA LEU A 15 30.18 -45.71 34.35
C LEU A 15 30.08 -47.21 33.95
N PRO A 16 31.17 -47.92 33.57
CA PRO A 16 31.11 -49.37 33.34
C PRO A 16 30.69 -50.16 34.58
N LEU A 17 31.23 -49.82 35.76
CA LEU A 17 30.87 -50.46 37.03
C LEU A 17 29.41 -50.16 37.40
N LYS A 18 28.97 -48.91 37.26
CA LYS A 18 27.55 -48.55 37.44
C LYS A 18 26.64 -49.36 36.51
N ARG A 19 26.99 -49.52 35.24
CA ARG A 19 26.21 -50.32 34.27
C ARG A 19 26.15 -51.81 34.63
N VAL A 20 27.23 -52.41 35.12
CA VAL A 20 27.24 -53.82 35.57
C VAL A 20 26.34 -54.03 36.78
N ILE A 21 26.43 -53.15 37.79
CA ILE A 21 25.60 -53.29 39.00
C ILE A 21 24.13 -52.99 38.69
N VAL A 22 23.81 -52.01 37.84
CA VAL A 22 22.44 -51.77 37.34
C VAL A 22 21.91 -53.01 36.62
N ARG A 23 22.68 -53.64 35.74
CA ARG A 23 22.27 -54.88 35.07
C ARG A 23 21.94 -55.96 36.10
N ARG A 24 22.78 -56.14 37.13
CA ARG A 24 22.51 -57.14 38.18
C ARG A 24 21.27 -56.82 39.01
N VAL A 25 20.98 -55.54 39.28
CA VAL A 25 19.72 -55.12 39.92
C VAL A 25 18.51 -55.42 39.02
N VAL A 26 18.63 -55.23 37.70
CA VAL A 26 17.59 -55.57 36.72
C VAL A 26 17.35 -57.08 36.61
N GLU A 27 18.41 -57.89 36.56
CA GLU A 27 18.33 -59.37 36.58
C GLU A 27 17.61 -59.89 37.83
N LEU A 28 17.79 -59.24 38.99
CA LEU A 28 17.18 -59.63 40.25
C LEU A 28 15.66 -59.37 40.33
N ALA A 29 15.05 -58.71 39.33
CA ALA A 29 13.60 -58.58 39.20
C ALA A 29 12.90 -59.93 38.92
N GLU A 30 13.65 -60.98 38.54
CA GLU A 30 13.13 -62.33 38.34
C GLU A 30 12.90 -63.10 39.66
N THR A 31 13.41 -62.58 40.78
CA THR A 31 13.25 -63.21 42.10
C THR A 31 11.91 -62.83 42.75
N PRO A 32 11.23 -63.73 43.49
CA PRO A 32 10.00 -63.37 44.20
C PRO A 32 10.29 -62.37 45.32
N LEU A 33 9.54 -61.26 45.36
CA LEU A 33 9.72 -60.15 46.29
C LEU A 33 8.41 -59.83 47.02
N SER A 34 8.53 -59.27 48.22
CA SER A 34 7.38 -58.78 48.98
C SER A 34 6.84 -57.47 48.39
N GLN A 35 5.53 -57.21 48.58
CA GLN A 35 4.88 -55.98 48.11
C GLN A 35 5.61 -54.70 48.59
N ALA A 36 6.21 -54.71 49.79
CA ALA A 36 7.00 -53.59 50.31
C ALA A 36 8.29 -53.36 49.51
N GLN A 37 9.01 -54.43 49.15
CA GLN A 37 10.20 -54.35 48.31
C GLN A 37 9.86 -53.89 46.89
N CYS A 38 8.78 -54.40 46.29
CA CYS A 38 8.31 -53.95 44.97
C CYS A 38 7.95 -52.46 45.00
N ARG A 39 7.16 -52.00 45.99
CA ARG A 39 6.83 -50.58 46.16
C ARG A 39 8.06 -49.68 46.35
N ALA A 40 9.07 -50.13 47.09
CA ALA A 40 10.34 -49.39 47.24
C ALA A 40 11.10 -49.27 45.91
N MET A 41 11.17 -50.35 45.13
CA MET A 41 11.77 -50.33 43.78
C MET A 41 11.00 -49.42 42.83
N PHE A 42 9.66 -49.46 42.84
CA PHE A 42 8.84 -48.58 41.99
C PHE A 42 8.94 -47.11 42.40
N ALA A 43 8.93 -46.79 43.70
CA ALA A 43 9.10 -45.42 44.18
C ALA A 43 10.46 -44.84 43.76
N LEU A 44 11.55 -45.60 43.92
CA LEU A 44 12.88 -45.18 43.47
C LEU A 44 12.95 -45.09 41.93
N GLY A 45 12.41 -46.07 41.21
CA GLY A 45 12.36 -46.07 39.75
C GLY A 45 11.65 -44.83 39.20
N THR A 46 10.47 -44.51 39.72
CA THR A 46 9.72 -43.28 39.40
C THR A 46 10.53 -42.03 39.70
N ARG A 47 11.16 -41.95 40.89
CA ARG A 47 12.01 -40.82 41.26
C ARG A 47 13.19 -40.64 40.30
N LEU A 48 13.80 -41.73 39.85
CA LEU A 48 14.93 -41.69 38.91
C LEU A 48 14.49 -41.35 37.47
N VAL A 49 13.33 -41.79 36.99
CA VAL A 49 12.81 -41.40 35.66
C VAL A 49 12.45 -39.92 35.60
N LEU A 50 11.79 -39.42 36.64
CA LEU A 50 11.27 -38.05 36.67
C LEU A 50 12.36 -37.05 37.11
N GLN A 51 12.97 -37.27 38.29
CA GLN A 51 13.92 -36.33 38.92
C GLN A 51 15.39 -36.74 38.77
N GLY A 52 15.72 -37.68 37.86
CA GLY A 52 17.11 -38.05 37.59
C GLY A 52 17.87 -36.89 36.94
N PRO A 53 18.93 -36.32 37.56
CA PRO A 53 19.56 -35.10 37.06
C PRO A 53 20.26 -35.32 35.71
N ASP A 54 20.83 -36.51 35.49
CA ASP A 54 21.49 -36.88 34.24
C ASP A 54 20.68 -37.90 33.41
N ALA A 55 21.10 -38.13 32.17
CA ALA A 55 20.45 -39.05 31.25
C ALA A 55 20.63 -40.54 31.62
N PHE A 56 21.71 -40.88 32.34
CA PHE A 56 21.96 -42.24 32.81
C PHE A 56 20.99 -42.61 33.94
N GLN A 57 20.81 -41.75 34.95
CA GLN A 57 19.86 -41.99 36.05
C GLN A 57 18.43 -42.15 35.54
N ARG A 58 17.99 -41.30 34.60
CA ARG A 58 16.68 -41.42 33.95
C ARG A 58 16.53 -42.72 33.15
N GLN A 59 17.61 -43.23 32.54
CA GLN A 59 17.59 -44.52 31.86
C GLN A 59 17.59 -45.70 32.84
N VAL A 60 18.34 -45.63 33.94
CA VAL A 60 18.34 -46.62 35.02
C VAL A 60 16.93 -46.74 35.63
N GLY A 61 16.27 -45.63 35.91
CA GLY A 61 14.89 -45.60 36.39
C GLY A 61 13.94 -46.32 35.43
N ARG A 62 14.05 -46.09 34.12
CA ARG A 62 13.22 -46.76 33.10
C ARG A 62 13.47 -48.28 33.08
N GLN A 63 14.72 -48.72 33.04
CA GLN A 63 15.07 -50.14 33.02
C GLN A 63 14.57 -50.88 34.27
N VAL A 64 14.63 -50.23 35.43
CA VAL A 64 14.16 -50.78 36.70
C VAL A 64 12.63 -50.87 36.73
N LEU A 65 11.91 -49.82 36.32
CA LEU A 65 10.44 -49.87 36.23
C LEU A 65 9.95 -50.90 35.22
N GLU A 66 10.62 -51.01 34.07
CA GLU A 66 10.27 -51.98 33.02
C GLU A 66 10.45 -53.42 33.50
N ALA A 67 11.60 -53.75 34.10
CA ALA A 67 11.88 -55.11 34.57
C ALA A 67 11.00 -55.49 35.78
N TYR A 68 10.97 -54.66 36.83
CA TYR A 68 10.18 -54.95 38.03
C TYR A 68 8.67 -54.89 37.74
N GLY A 69 8.20 -54.00 36.86
CA GLY A 69 6.79 -53.93 36.46
C GLY A 69 6.37 -55.06 35.52
N ARG A 70 7.31 -55.67 34.78
CA ARG A 70 7.06 -56.87 33.96
C ARG A 70 6.87 -58.13 34.81
N TYR A 71 7.70 -58.31 35.83
CA TYR A 71 7.71 -59.50 36.70
C TYR A 71 6.77 -59.39 37.92
N HIS A 72 6.63 -58.20 38.53
CA HIS A 72 5.72 -57.94 39.67
C HIS A 72 4.54 -57.07 39.23
N ARG A 73 3.80 -57.56 38.23
CA ARG A 73 2.74 -56.78 37.55
C ARG A 73 1.57 -56.41 38.46
N ALA A 74 1.17 -57.29 39.38
CA ALA A 74 0.06 -57.01 40.31
C ALA A 74 0.45 -55.92 41.34
N GLU A 75 1.69 -55.96 41.82
CA GLU A 75 2.25 -54.94 42.70
C GLU A 75 2.43 -53.61 41.96
N PHE A 76 2.79 -53.65 40.66
CA PHE A 76 2.90 -52.47 39.82
C PHE A 76 1.53 -51.86 39.50
N GLU A 77 0.50 -52.67 39.21
CA GLU A 77 -0.89 -52.22 39.08
C GLU A 77 -1.38 -51.51 40.36
N ALA A 78 -1.13 -52.09 41.54
CA ALA A 78 -1.48 -51.45 42.81
C ALA A 78 -0.72 -50.13 43.08
N PHE A 79 0.46 -49.95 42.48
CA PHE A 79 1.28 -48.74 42.59
C PHE A 79 0.89 -47.67 41.56
N PHE A 80 0.78 -48.05 40.28
CA PHE A 80 0.42 -47.20 39.14
C PHE A 80 -1.11 -47.09 39.01
N ASN A 81 -1.74 -46.62 40.09
CA ASN A 81 -3.20 -46.51 40.19
C ASN A 81 -3.72 -45.11 39.80
N ARG A 82 -5.05 -44.99 39.72
CA ARG A 82 -5.79 -43.75 39.40
C ARG A 82 -5.33 -42.53 40.22
N GLY A 83 -5.02 -42.70 41.50
CA GLY A 83 -4.57 -41.64 42.39
C GLY A 83 -3.16 -41.12 42.08
N LEU A 84 -2.24 -42.00 41.67
CA LEU A 84 -0.91 -41.60 41.22
C LEU A 84 -0.99 -40.85 39.89
N VAL A 85 -1.68 -41.40 38.89
CA VAL A 85 -1.78 -40.79 37.55
C VAL A 85 -2.46 -39.43 37.60
N LEU A 86 -3.56 -39.29 38.37
CA LEU A 86 -4.21 -38.00 38.56
C LEU A 86 -3.35 -37.00 39.35
N GLY A 87 -2.63 -37.49 40.36
CA GLY A 87 -1.68 -36.68 41.13
C GLY A 87 -0.59 -36.08 40.25
N LEU A 88 0.00 -36.88 39.36
CA LEU A 88 1.00 -36.44 38.38
C LEU A 88 0.44 -35.39 37.41
N LEU A 89 -0.73 -35.65 36.80
CA LEU A 89 -1.33 -34.78 35.78
C LEU A 89 -1.83 -33.43 36.30
N GLN A 90 -2.18 -33.34 37.59
CA GLN A 90 -2.70 -32.11 38.19
C GLN A 90 -1.69 -31.38 39.09
N ARG A 91 -0.82 -32.10 39.81
CA ARG A 91 0.11 -31.52 40.81
C ARG A 91 1.60 -31.71 40.48
N GLY A 92 1.94 -32.50 39.47
CA GLY A 92 3.34 -32.75 39.11
C GLY A 92 4.02 -33.80 39.99
N TYR A 93 5.36 -33.72 40.10
CA TYR A 93 6.15 -34.66 40.88
C TYR A 93 7.35 -33.99 41.57
N GLY A 94 7.15 -33.59 42.84
CA GLY A 94 8.11 -32.78 43.59
C GLY A 94 8.37 -31.45 42.91
N GLU A 95 9.59 -31.24 42.42
CA GLU A 95 9.97 -30.01 41.69
C GLU A 95 9.47 -29.97 40.23
N LEU A 96 9.05 -31.10 39.64
CA LEU A 96 8.49 -31.10 38.28
C LEU A 96 7.06 -30.57 38.26
N SER A 97 6.82 -29.57 37.43
CA SER A 97 5.48 -29.08 37.07
C SER A 97 4.62 -30.17 36.42
N CYS A 98 3.31 -30.15 36.66
CA CYS A 98 2.32 -30.98 35.96
C CYS A 98 2.29 -30.78 34.43
N ARG A 99 2.94 -29.72 33.92
CA ARG A 99 3.09 -29.43 32.49
C ARG A 99 4.42 -29.91 31.88
N ASP A 100 5.23 -30.66 32.62
CA ASP A 100 6.47 -31.25 32.08
C ASP A 100 6.15 -32.49 31.19
N PRO A 101 6.65 -32.57 29.93
CA PRO A 101 6.40 -33.71 29.06
C PRO A 101 6.86 -35.07 29.62
N ALA A 102 7.89 -35.10 30.49
CA ALA A 102 8.39 -36.33 31.10
C ALA A 102 7.33 -37.05 31.97
N ILE A 103 6.32 -36.33 32.46
CA ILE A 103 5.18 -36.92 33.16
C ILE A 103 4.33 -37.75 32.21
N LEU A 104 4.05 -37.26 31.00
CA LEU A 104 3.32 -38.02 29.99
C LEU A 104 4.13 -39.21 29.49
N ASP A 105 5.46 -39.08 29.39
CA ASP A 105 6.36 -40.18 29.05
C ASP A 105 6.32 -41.31 30.09
N TYR A 106 6.35 -40.94 31.38
CA TYR A 106 6.20 -41.88 32.49
C TYR A 106 4.84 -42.57 32.48
N ILE A 107 3.75 -41.83 32.25
CA ILE A 107 2.39 -42.40 32.17
C ILE A 107 2.27 -43.34 30.97
N GLN A 108 2.77 -42.93 29.79
CA GLN A 108 2.80 -43.76 28.57
C GLN A 108 3.60 -45.05 28.77
N ALA A 109 4.71 -45.01 29.53
CA ALA A 109 5.48 -46.19 29.89
C ALA A 109 4.72 -47.10 30.88
N GLY A 110 4.08 -46.54 31.91
CA GLY A 110 3.28 -47.28 32.89
C GLY A 110 2.09 -48.01 32.23
N LEU A 111 1.35 -47.32 31.36
CA LEU A 111 0.24 -47.91 30.58
C LEU A 111 0.67 -49.15 29.77
N ARG A 112 1.85 -49.15 29.15
CA ARG A 112 2.36 -50.32 28.41
C ARG A 112 2.61 -51.54 29.33
N LEU A 113 3.00 -51.32 30.58
CA LEU A 113 3.26 -52.39 31.55
C LEU A 113 1.97 -53.00 32.10
N ILE A 114 0.96 -52.18 32.38
CA ILE A 114 -0.36 -52.58 32.89
C ILE A 114 -1.42 -52.84 31.80
N MET A 115 -1.06 -52.84 30.51
CA MET A 115 -2.04 -52.97 29.41
C MET A 115 -2.89 -54.27 29.46
N SER A 116 -2.43 -55.30 30.18
CA SER A 116 -3.12 -56.57 30.42
C SER A 116 -3.88 -56.64 31.76
N CYS A 117 -3.97 -55.54 32.51
CA CYS A 117 -4.55 -55.48 33.85
C CYS A 117 -5.94 -54.81 33.86
N PRO A 118 -6.88 -55.21 34.74
CA PRO A 118 -8.22 -54.62 34.79
C PRO A 118 -8.24 -53.11 35.05
N SER A 119 -7.36 -52.60 35.92
CA SER A 119 -7.28 -51.17 36.27
C SER A 119 -6.98 -50.23 35.10
N VAL A 120 -6.45 -50.74 33.98
CA VAL A 120 -6.17 -49.92 32.79
C VAL A 120 -7.44 -49.27 32.23
N LEU A 121 -8.62 -49.88 32.44
CA LEU A 121 -9.90 -49.34 31.99
C LEU A 121 -10.28 -48.06 32.75
N GLU A 122 -10.15 -48.04 34.08
CA GLU A 122 -10.38 -46.84 34.89
C GLU A 122 -9.38 -45.72 34.55
N LEU A 123 -8.16 -46.09 34.15
CA LEU A 123 -7.12 -45.16 33.74
C LEU A 123 -7.35 -44.61 32.34
N PHE A 124 -7.90 -45.39 31.41
CA PHE A 124 -8.36 -44.88 30.11
C PHE A 124 -9.49 -43.86 30.30
N GLU A 125 -10.48 -44.13 31.17
CA GLU A 125 -11.54 -43.15 31.49
C GLU A 125 -11.00 -41.88 32.15
N LEU A 126 -10.03 -42.02 33.06
CA LEU A 126 -9.33 -40.87 33.67
C LEU A 126 -8.64 -40.02 32.59
N LEU A 127 -7.91 -40.68 31.69
CA LEU A 127 -7.11 -40.02 30.66
C LEU A 127 -7.97 -39.37 29.57
N GLN A 128 -9.18 -39.86 29.30
CA GLN A 128 -10.15 -39.17 28.44
C GLN A 128 -10.54 -37.78 29.00
N VAL A 129 -10.80 -37.68 30.30
CA VAL A 129 -11.15 -36.40 30.93
C VAL A 129 -9.92 -35.48 31.00
N GLU A 130 -8.78 -36.01 31.45
CA GLU A 130 -7.55 -35.23 31.63
C GLU A 130 -6.93 -34.79 30.29
N ALA A 131 -7.04 -35.58 29.21
CA ALA A 131 -6.59 -35.16 27.88
C ALA A 131 -7.41 -33.97 27.34
N LEU A 132 -8.74 -33.97 27.56
CA LEU A 132 -9.57 -32.83 27.20
C LEU A 132 -9.23 -31.59 28.06
N ARG A 133 -9.00 -31.74 29.37
CA ARG A 133 -8.53 -30.65 30.24
C ARG A 133 -7.21 -30.06 29.73
N LEU A 134 -6.21 -30.91 29.49
CA LEU A 134 -4.87 -30.48 29.05
C LEU A 134 -4.91 -29.69 27.74
N VAL A 135 -5.77 -30.07 26.79
CA VAL A 135 -5.93 -29.34 25.52
C VAL A 135 -6.72 -28.03 25.72
N CYS A 136 -7.76 -28.01 26.56
CA CYS A 136 -8.45 -26.77 26.95
C CYS A 136 -7.50 -25.73 27.59
N GLU A 137 -6.46 -26.19 28.28
CA GLU A 137 -5.43 -25.35 28.93
C GLU A 137 -4.38 -24.76 27.97
N ARG A 138 -4.49 -24.98 26.65
CA ARG A 138 -3.59 -24.50 25.58
C ARG A 138 -2.13 -24.91 25.85
N PRO A 139 -1.81 -26.22 25.76
CA PRO A 139 -0.51 -26.75 26.15
C PRO A 139 0.58 -26.37 25.14
N ALA A 140 1.79 -26.12 25.62
CA ALA A 140 2.94 -25.81 24.76
C ALA A 140 3.23 -26.96 23.76
N PRO A 141 3.80 -26.68 22.56
CA PRO A 141 4.00 -27.67 21.51
C PRO A 141 4.67 -28.98 21.96
N PRO A 142 5.71 -28.99 22.83
CA PRO A 142 6.31 -30.24 23.32
C PRO A 142 5.34 -31.10 24.14
N LEU A 143 4.58 -30.49 25.05
CA LEU A 143 3.60 -31.18 25.89
C LEU A 143 2.43 -31.69 25.03
N CYS A 144 1.95 -30.87 24.10
CA CYS A 144 0.86 -31.25 23.20
C CYS A 144 1.27 -32.42 22.28
N ALA A 145 2.49 -32.40 21.73
CA ALA A 145 2.99 -33.48 20.87
C ALA A 145 3.13 -34.81 21.64
N ARG A 146 3.64 -34.78 22.88
CA ARG A 146 3.75 -35.98 23.72
C ARG A 146 2.38 -36.49 24.21
N LEU A 147 1.42 -35.60 24.50
CA LEU A 147 0.02 -35.98 24.71
C LEU A 147 -0.55 -36.66 23.47
N CYS A 148 -0.36 -36.07 22.29
CA CYS A 148 -0.85 -36.65 21.04
C CYS A 148 -0.19 -38.00 20.72
N GLN A 149 1.06 -38.23 21.13
CA GLN A 149 1.69 -39.55 21.02
C GLN A 149 1.09 -40.58 21.98
N LEU A 150 0.79 -40.20 23.22
CA LEU A 150 0.10 -41.08 24.17
C LEU A 150 -1.28 -41.49 23.64
N LEU A 151 -2.04 -40.53 23.10
CA LEU A 151 -3.36 -40.76 22.49
C LEU A 151 -3.31 -41.58 21.20
N GLY A 152 -2.21 -41.49 20.43
CA GLY A 152 -1.98 -42.31 19.24
C GLY A 152 -1.60 -43.75 19.56
N ASP A 153 -0.74 -43.97 20.57
CA ASP A 153 -0.39 -45.29 21.10
C ASP A 153 -1.60 -45.96 21.79
N PHE A 154 -2.45 -45.18 22.47
CA PHE A 154 -3.61 -45.64 23.22
C PHE A 154 -4.91 -44.90 22.82
N PRO A 155 -5.54 -45.22 21.68
CA PRO A 155 -6.79 -44.61 21.23
C PRO A 155 -7.97 -44.78 22.22
N GLN A 156 -7.85 -45.67 23.20
CA GLN A 156 -8.78 -45.81 24.32
C GLN A 156 -8.82 -44.56 25.23
N CYS A 157 -7.76 -43.74 25.20
CA CYS A 157 -7.64 -42.48 25.96
C CYS A 157 -8.26 -41.27 25.22
N LEU A 158 -8.70 -41.39 23.96
CA LEU A 158 -9.32 -40.29 23.22
C LEU A 158 -10.73 -40.00 23.77
N PRO A 159 -11.11 -38.72 24.02
CA PRO A 159 -12.40 -38.37 24.63
C PRO A 159 -13.59 -38.88 23.82
N ARG A 160 -14.37 -39.81 24.39
CA ARG A 160 -15.38 -40.57 23.63
C ARG A 160 -16.73 -39.88 23.52
N GLY A 161 -17.38 -40.09 22.37
CA GLY A 161 -18.74 -39.65 22.10
C GLY A 161 -18.83 -38.26 21.49
N ARG A 162 -19.83 -38.08 20.61
CA ARG A 162 -19.94 -36.98 19.63
C ARG A 162 -19.68 -35.57 20.18
N LYS A 163 -20.05 -35.27 21.43
CA LYS A 163 -19.80 -33.95 22.05
C LYS A 163 -18.37 -33.78 22.57
N LEU A 164 -17.78 -34.81 23.18
CA LEU A 164 -16.44 -34.72 23.80
C LEU A 164 -15.33 -34.84 22.76
N SER A 165 -15.49 -35.72 21.78
CA SER A 165 -14.59 -35.84 20.63
C SER A 165 -14.57 -34.54 19.80
N LEU A 166 -15.74 -33.97 19.50
CA LEU A 166 -15.85 -32.66 18.87
C LEU A 166 -15.16 -31.55 19.67
N ALA A 167 -15.44 -31.45 20.97
CA ALA A 167 -14.82 -30.45 21.84
C ALA A 167 -13.29 -30.60 21.88
N PHE A 168 -12.79 -31.85 21.95
CA PHE A 168 -11.36 -32.14 21.88
C PHE A 168 -10.74 -31.63 20.57
N CYS A 169 -11.34 -31.95 19.43
CA CYS A 169 -10.87 -31.50 18.12
C CYS A 169 -10.85 -29.96 17.99
N GLN A 170 -11.91 -29.27 18.42
CA GLN A 170 -11.99 -27.80 18.37
C GLN A 170 -10.96 -27.14 19.29
N GLN A 171 -10.79 -27.64 20.52
CA GLN A 171 -9.78 -27.11 21.45
C GLN A 171 -8.34 -27.42 21.00
N LEU A 172 -8.14 -28.52 20.24
CA LEU A 172 -6.85 -28.84 19.64
C LEU A 172 -6.50 -27.90 18.48
N VAL A 173 -7.47 -27.55 17.63
CA VAL A 173 -7.32 -26.48 16.62
C VAL A 173 -6.95 -25.15 17.28
N ARG A 174 -7.66 -24.75 18.35
CA ARG A 174 -7.33 -23.53 19.12
C ARG A 174 -5.95 -23.61 19.79
N SER A 175 -5.52 -24.79 20.23
CA SER A 175 -4.17 -24.99 20.78
C SER A 175 -3.09 -24.79 19.72
N ILE A 176 -3.27 -25.38 18.52
CA ILE A 176 -2.38 -25.19 17.37
C ILE A 176 -2.29 -23.70 16.98
N ALA A 177 -3.41 -22.97 17.05
CA ALA A 177 -3.43 -21.53 16.81
C ALA A 177 -2.58 -20.69 17.80
N HIS A 178 -2.22 -21.25 18.97
CA HIS A 178 -1.35 -20.60 19.97
C HIS A 178 0.10 -21.12 19.94
N PHE A 179 0.44 -22.04 19.05
CA PHE A 179 1.79 -22.61 18.97
C PHE A 179 2.81 -21.57 18.48
N GLN A 180 3.90 -21.44 19.23
CA GLN A 180 5.02 -20.55 18.91
C GLN A 180 6.34 -21.31 19.13
N SER A 181 7.39 -20.99 18.37
CA SER A 181 8.73 -21.52 18.63
C SER A 181 9.32 -20.82 19.86
N GLN A 182 9.97 -21.58 20.75
CA GLN A 182 10.66 -21.03 21.92
C GLN A 182 12.08 -20.52 21.61
N GLY A 183 12.54 -20.64 20.37
CA GLY A 183 13.86 -20.19 19.94
C GLY A 183 14.01 -20.08 18.42
N SER A 184 15.09 -19.45 18.00
CA SER A 184 15.42 -19.14 16.59
C SER A 184 16.44 -20.10 15.97
N ARG A 185 16.99 -21.06 16.73
CA ARG A 185 17.98 -22.01 16.20
C ARG A 185 17.32 -23.06 15.33
N GLU A 186 18.02 -23.48 14.28
CA GLU A 186 17.47 -24.42 13.31
C GLU A 186 17.05 -25.76 13.94
N ALA A 187 17.80 -26.28 14.93
CA ALA A 187 17.45 -27.50 15.64
C ALA A 187 16.14 -27.37 16.46
N GLU A 188 15.90 -26.21 17.07
CA GLU A 188 14.69 -25.89 17.83
C GLU A 188 13.49 -25.73 16.87
N LEU A 189 13.70 -25.07 15.72
CA LEU A 189 12.68 -24.93 14.67
C LEU A 189 12.31 -26.26 14.00
N ARG A 190 13.29 -27.13 13.69
CA ARG A 190 13.05 -28.49 13.17
C ARG A 190 12.25 -29.34 14.18
N LEU A 191 12.60 -29.26 15.47
CA LEU A 191 11.88 -29.94 16.55
C LEU A 191 10.45 -29.41 16.68
N TYR A 192 10.26 -28.09 16.65
CA TYR A 192 8.94 -27.45 16.66
C TYR A 192 8.05 -27.92 15.50
N VAL A 193 8.56 -27.90 14.26
CA VAL A 193 7.81 -28.40 13.09
C VAL A 193 7.43 -29.88 13.27
N SER A 194 8.35 -30.72 13.75
CA SER A 194 8.07 -32.13 14.03
C SER A 194 6.97 -32.33 15.09
N GLN A 195 6.98 -31.53 16.16
CA GLN A 195 5.94 -31.54 17.20
C GLN A 195 4.56 -31.14 16.64
N VAL A 196 4.48 -30.06 15.85
CA VAL A 196 3.21 -29.64 15.22
C VAL A 196 2.68 -30.69 14.25
N THR A 197 3.54 -31.29 13.42
CA THR A 197 3.16 -32.38 12.51
C THR A 197 2.69 -33.63 13.25
N GLN A 198 3.19 -33.91 14.46
CA GLN A 198 2.67 -34.99 15.31
C GLN A 198 1.25 -34.70 15.82
N VAL A 199 0.99 -33.45 16.24
CA VAL A 199 -0.35 -33.00 16.68
C VAL A 199 -1.37 -33.02 15.53
N SER A 200 -1.00 -32.50 14.34
CA SER A 200 -1.87 -32.55 13.15
C SER A 200 -2.04 -33.97 12.60
N GLY A 201 -1.06 -34.84 12.83
CA GLY A 201 -1.16 -36.28 12.56
C GLY A 201 -2.26 -36.96 13.40
N LEU A 202 -2.31 -36.70 14.71
CA LEU A 202 -3.39 -37.22 15.57
C LEU A 202 -4.76 -36.68 15.13
N LEU A 203 -4.92 -35.37 14.98
CA LEU A 203 -6.21 -34.76 14.65
C LEU A 203 -6.79 -35.31 13.33
N ARG A 204 -5.93 -35.53 12.34
CA ARG A 204 -6.29 -36.23 11.09
C ARG A 204 -6.70 -37.69 11.28
N SER A 205 -6.11 -38.39 12.25
CA SER A 205 -6.53 -39.76 12.57
C SER A 205 -7.91 -39.79 13.24
N VAL A 206 -8.22 -38.81 14.10
CA VAL A 206 -9.57 -38.62 14.67
C VAL A 206 -10.58 -38.29 13.58
N TRP A 207 -10.29 -37.36 12.66
CA TRP A 207 -11.16 -37.06 11.52
C TRP A 207 -11.42 -38.26 10.58
N LYS A 208 -10.50 -39.24 10.53
CA LYS A 208 -10.70 -40.50 9.80
C LYS A 208 -11.54 -41.52 10.57
N ALA A 209 -11.46 -41.53 11.90
CA ALA A 209 -12.23 -42.43 12.76
C ALA A 209 -13.67 -41.94 13.00
N GLU A 210 -13.85 -40.62 13.16
CA GLU A 210 -15.15 -39.96 13.37
C GLU A 210 -15.33 -38.79 12.38
N PRO A 211 -15.74 -39.05 11.12
CA PRO A 211 -15.87 -38.02 10.07
C PRO A 211 -16.78 -36.85 10.42
N ASP A 212 -17.78 -37.07 11.28
CA ASP A 212 -18.65 -36.05 11.88
C ASP A 212 -17.88 -34.89 12.54
N THR A 213 -16.66 -35.13 13.01
CA THR A 213 -15.82 -34.11 13.67
C THR A 213 -15.08 -33.21 12.68
N LEU A 214 -14.93 -33.62 11.41
CA LEU A 214 -14.12 -32.90 10.42
C LEU A 214 -14.67 -31.49 10.15
N LEU A 215 -15.88 -31.38 9.58
CA LEU A 215 -16.45 -30.08 9.18
C LEU A 215 -16.51 -29.08 10.36
N PRO A 216 -16.98 -29.43 11.57
CA PRO A 216 -16.94 -28.53 12.73
C PRO A 216 -15.53 -28.13 13.20
N SER A 217 -14.52 -28.99 13.00
CA SER A 217 -13.11 -28.63 13.28
C SER A 217 -12.58 -27.62 12.27
N LEU A 218 -13.03 -27.70 11.02
CA LEU A 218 -12.66 -26.74 9.97
C LEU A 218 -13.42 -25.43 10.10
N GLN A 219 -14.68 -25.46 10.55
CA GLN A 219 -15.43 -24.25 10.93
C GLN A 219 -14.73 -23.53 12.09
N GLU A 220 -14.19 -24.25 13.07
CA GLU A 220 -13.37 -23.67 14.15
C GLU A 220 -12.08 -23.04 13.61
N LEU A 221 -11.37 -23.73 12.71
CA LEU A 221 -10.17 -23.19 12.06
C LEU A 221 -10.48 -21.89 11.29
N PHE A 222 -11.62 -21.85 10.59
CA PHE A 222 -12.10 -20.66 9.88
C PHE A 222 -12.49 -19.53 10.83
N ALA A 223 -13.18 -19.82 11.93
CA ALA A 223 -13.52 -18.83 12.96
C ALA A 223 -12.26 -18.20 13.57
N VAL A 224 -11.21 -19.00 13.82
CA VAL A 224 -9.92 -18.51 14.34
C VAL A 224 -9.23 -17.57 13.36
N ILE A 225 -9.14 -17.89 12.06
CA ILE A 225 -8.47 -17.00 11.09
C ILE A 225 -9.32 -15.80 10.68
N ALA A 226 -10.65 -15.89 10.71
CA ALA A 226 -11.56 -14.80 10.38
C ALA A 226 -11.82 -13.82 11.55
N ALA A 227 -11.30 -14.10 12.76
CA ALA A 227 -11.51 -13.23 13.92
C ALA A 227 -10.68 -11.94 13.81
N ALA A 228 -11.35 -10.79 13.65
CA ALA A 228 -10.70 -9.49 13.52
C ALA A 228 -10.15 -8.97 14.87
N ASP A 229 -10.95 -9.06 15.93
CA ASP A 229 -10.68 -8.42 17.22
C ASP A 229 -10.01 -9.39 18.22
N THR A 230 -8.84 -9.94 17.86
CA THR A 230 -8.11 -10.91 18.68
C THR A 230 -6.86 -10.31 19.35
N PRO A 231 -6.64 -10.50 20.66
CA PRO A 231 -5.44 -10.00 21.36
C PRO A 231 -4.18 -10.87 21.12
N PHE A 232 -4.27 -11.85 20.23
CA PHE A 232 -3.17 -12.70 19.78
C PHE A 232 -3.32 -12.97 18.28
N GLU A 233 -2.21 -13.10 17.57
CA GLU A 233 -2.22 -13.47 16.16
C GLU A 233 -2.18 -15.00 16.01
N PRO A 234 -3.10 -15.64 15.25
CA PRO A 234 -3.10 -17.08 15.04
C PRO A 234 -1.83 -17.61 14.37
N SER A 235 -1.26 -18.67 14.94
CA SER A 235 -0.05 -19.30 14.44
C SER A 235 -0.20 -19.90 13.04
N VAL A 236 0.80 -19.66 12.19
CA VAL A 236 0.98 -20.35 10.90
C VAL A 236 1.09 -21.87 11.03
N ALA A 237 1.25 -22.41 12.25
CA ALA A 237 1.12 -23.84 12.55
C ALA A 237 -0.23 -24.44 12.11
N LEU A 238 -1.29 -23.64 11.98
CA LEU A 238 -2.58 -24.06 11.41
C LEU A 238 -2.45 -24.59 9.97
N ALA A 239 -1.45 -24.14 9.21
CA ALA A 239 -1.12 -24.65 7.87
C ALA A 239 -0.79 -26.15 7.85
N SER A 240 -0.44 -26.75 8.99
CA SER A 240 -0.20 -28.20 9.13
C SER A 240 -1.47 -29.06 9.05
N LEU A 241 -2.66 -28.45 9.16
CA LEU A 241 -3.95 -29.13 9.12
C LEU A 241 -4.54 -29.19 7.70
N VAL A 242 -4.33 -28.13 6.92
CA VAL A 242 -5.10 -27.89 5.68
C VAL A 242 -4.62 -28.65 4.45
N GLN A 243 -3.45 -29.28 4.56
CA GLN A 243 -2.69 -29.95 3.49
C GLN A 243 -3.32 -31.26 3.00
N HIS A 244 -4.32 -31.77 3.73
CA HIS A 244 -4.88 -33.12 3.55
C HIS A 244 -6.41 -33.15 3.54
N ILE A 245 -7.02 -31.99 3.29
CA ILE A 245 -8.48 -31.80 3.24
C ILE A 245 -8.94 -31.96 1.78
N PRO A 246 -10.03 -32.69 1.49
CA PRO A 246 -10.53 -32.83 0.12
C PRO A 246 -10.95 -31.51 -0.51
N LEU A 247 -10.65 -31.33 -1.80
CA LEU A 247 -10.93 -30.10 -2.56
C LEU A 247 -12.40 -29.64 -2.48
N GLN A 248 -13.34 -30.58 -2.41
CA GLN A 248 -14.77 -30.30 -2.29
C GLN A 248 -15.10 -29.56 -0.99
N MET A 249 -14.39 -29.86 0.10
CA MET A 249 -14.57 -29.21 1.40
C MET A 249 -14.00 -27.78 1.41
N ILE A 250 -12.93 -27.53 0.64
CA ILE A 250 -12.38 -26.18 0.43
C ILE A 250 -13.47 -25.28 -0.17
N THR A 251 -14.11 -25.70 -1.27
CA THR A 251 -15.16 -24.92 -1.93
C THR A 251 -16.32 -24.59 -0.99
N VAL A 252 -16.79 -25.57 -0.19
CA VAL A 252 -17.89 -25.36 0.77
C VAL A 252 -17.52 -24.33 1.85
N LEU A 253 -16.31 -24.42 2.42
CA LEU A 253 -15.84 -23.50 3.47
C LEU A 253 -15.58 -22.09 2.93
N ILE A 254 -14.99 -21.97 1.74
CA ILE A 254 -14.77 -20.67 1.07
C ILE A 254 -16.10 -20.02 0.71
N MET A 255 -17.06 -20.75 0.13
CA MET A 255 -18.40 -20.22 -0.12
C MET A 255 -19.08 -19.76 1.18
N SER A 256 -19.02 -20.57 2.25
CA SER A 256 -19.58 -20.19 3.55
C SER A 256 -18.94 -18.94 4.15
N LEU A 257 -17.68 -18.63 3.82
CA LEU A 257 -17.01 -17.41 4.26
C LEU A 257 -17.37 -16.19 3.39
N THR A 258 -17.54 -16.36 2.08
CA THR A 258 -17.75 -15.24 1.14
C THR A 258 -19.22 -14.92 0.85
N THR A 259 -20.16 -15.84 1.10
CA THR A 259 -21.60 -15.62 0.80
C THR A 259 -22.49 -15.49 2.04
N ASP A 260 -21.96 -15.65 3.25
CA ASP A 260 -22.73 -15.43 4.49
C ASP A 260 -22.81 -13.91 4.80
N PRO A 261 -24.02 -13.29 4.80
CA PRO A 261 -24.18 -11.86 5.04
C PRO A 261 -23.81 -11.40 6.45
N ASN A 262 -23.54 -12.32 7.38
CA ASN A 262 -23.09 -12.00 8.74
C ASN A 262 -21.56 -11.81 8.83
N VAL A 263 -20.80 -12.23 7.79
CA VAL A 263 -19.34 -12.10 7.77
C VAL A 263 -18.94 -10.69 7.35
N LYS A 264 -18.23 -9.97 8.23
CA LYS A 264 -17.71 -8.63 7.95
C LYS A 264 -16.53 -8.67 6.98
N ASP A 265 -16.37 -7.61 6.19
CA ASP A 265 -15.23 -7.43 5.28
C ASP A 265 -13.87 -7.56 6.00
N ALA A 266 -13.73 -6.98 7.20
CA ALA A 266 -12.53 -7.14 8.03
C ALA A 266 -12.20 -8.62 8.35
N SER A 267 -13.22 -9.46 8.55
CA SER A 267 -13.03 -10.90 8.78
C SER A 267 -12.59 -11.65 7.52
N MET A 268 -13.08 -11.25 6.34
CA MET A 268 -12.61 -11.76 5.05
C MET A 268 -11.16 -11.32 4.76
N THR A 269 -10.81 -10.07 5.06
CA THR A 269 -9.44 -9.54 4.96
C THR A 269 -8.47 -10.33 5.85
N GLN A 270 -8.81 -10.54 7.12
CA GLN A 270 -7.95 -11.28 8.05
C GLN A 270 -7.81 -12.76 7.66
N ALA A 271 -8.89 -13.41 7.24
CA ALA A 271 -8.83 -14.77 6.73
C ALA A 271 -7.90 -14.90 5.52
N LEU A 272 -7.97 -13.97 4.55
CA LEU A 272 -7.10 -13.97 3.39
C LEU A 272 -5.63 -13.71 3.77
N CYS A 273 -5.35 -12.70 4.60
CA CYS A 273 -4.00 -12.43 5.11
C CYS A 273 -3.38 -13.66 5.77
N ARG A 274 -4.10 -14.31 6.69
CA ARG A 274 -3.61 -15.47 7.44
C ARG A 274 -3.46 -16.72 6.57
N MET A 275 -4.32 -16.92 5.57
CA MET A 275 -4.13 -17.97 4.56
C MET A 275 -2.89 -17.75 3.68
N ILE A 276 -2.53 -16.49 3.40
CA ILE A 276 -1.28 -16.18 2.68
C ILE A 276 -0.07 -16.41 3.60
N ASP A 277 -0.16 -16.03 4.88
CA ASP A 277 0.92 -16.24 5.85
C ASP A 277 1.22 -17.73 6.11
N TRP A 278 0.27 -18.63 5.89
CA TRP A 278 0.48 -20.08 5.89
C TRP A 278 1.55 -20.56 4.89
N LEU A 279 1.85 -19.80 3.82
CA LEU A 279 2.98 -20.09 2.93
C LEU A 279 4.34 -19.94 3.63
N SER A 280 4.39 -19.38 4.84
CA SER A 280 5.57 -19.35 5.71
C SER A 280 5.76 -20.64 6.53
N TRP A 281 4.81 -21.57 6.53
CA TRP A 281 4.96 -22.86 7.20
C TRP A 281 5.94 -23.76 6.41
N PRO A 282 7.00 -24.32 7.03
CA PRO A 282 8.06 -25.04 6.28
C PRO A 282 7.60 -26.28 5.50
N LEU A 283 6.44 -26.84 5.84
CA LEU A 283 5.82 -27.96 5.15
C LEU A 283 4.54 -27.56 4.40
N ALA A 284 4.38 -26.28 4.00
CA ALA A 284 3.19 -25.78 3.30
C ALA A 284 3.03 -26.41 1.90
N GLN A 285 2.29 -27.51 1.83
CA GLN A 285 1.78 -28.11 0.59
C GLN A 285 0.28 -27.82 0.48
N HIS A 286 -0.19 -27.53 -0.74
CA HIS A 286 -1.59 -27.28 -1.08
C HIS A 286 -2.24 -26.03 -0.45
N VAL A 287 -1.46 -25.20 0.26
CA VAL A 287 -1.88 -23.88 0.78
C VAL A 287 -2.28 -22.95 -0.35
N GLU A 288 -1.61 -23.03 -1.51
CA GLU A 288 -1.96 -22.26 -2.71
C GLU A 288 -3.39 -22.51 -3.18
N THR A 289 -3.92 -23.72 -2.99
CA THR A 289 -5.29 -24.07 -3.36
C THR A 289 -6.31 -23.32 -2.49
N TRP A 290 -6.03 -23.16 -1.19
CA TRP A 290 -6.87 -22.37 -0.28
C TRP A 290 -6.83 -20.88 -0.61
N VAL A 291 -5.62 -20.33 -0.79
CA VAL A 291 -5.44 -18.91 -1.13
C VAL A 291 -6.10 -18.57 -2.46
N ILE A 292 -5.84 -19.34 -3.52
CA ILE A 292 -6.44 -19.11 -4.85
C ILE A 292 -7.96 -19.34 -4.83
N ALA A 293 -8.48 -20.28 -4.04
CA ALA A 293 -9.92 -20.45 -3.87
C ALA A 293 -10.56 -19.22 -3.20
N LEU A 294 -9.95 -18.67 -2.14
CA LEU A 294 -10.46 -17.47 -1.47
C LEU A 294 -10.35 -16.21 -2.36
N LEU A 295 -9.23 -16.02 -3.07
CA LEU A 295 -9.06 -14.92 -4.04
C LEU A 295 -10.15 -14.96 -5.12
N LYS A 296 -10.46 -16.14 -5.67
CA LYS A 296 -11.54 -16.34 -6.64
C LYS A 296 -12.93 -16.17 -6.03
N GLY A 297 -13.15 -16.63 -4.80
CA GLY A 297 -14.41 -16.48 -4.07
C GLY A 297 -14.74 -15.00 -3.84
N LEU A 298 -13.79 -14.23 -3.33
CA LEU A 298 -13.91 -12.78 -3.13
C LEU A 298 -14.13 -12.03 -4.44
N ALA A 299 -13.47 -12.43 -5.53
CA ALA A 299 -13.68 -11.83 -6.85
C ALA A 299 -15.08 -12.13 -7.41
N ALA A 300 -15.63 -13.31 -7.13
CA ALA A 300 -16.99 -13.68 -7.52
C ALA A 300 -18.07 -12.89 -6.76
N VAL A 301 -17.82 -12.56 -5.48
CA VAL A 301 -18.68 -11.66 -4.68
C VAL A 301 -18.26 -10.17 -4.77
N GLN A 302 -17.44 -9.82 -5.77
CA GLN A 302 -17.05 -8.45 -6.12
C GLN A 302 -16.33 -7.66 -5.00
N LYS A 303 -15.69 -8.34 -4.06
CA LYS A 303 -14.91 -7.72 -2.96
C LYS A 303 -13.52 -7.26 -3.41
N PHE A 304 -13.48 -6.42 -4.45
CA PHE A 304 -12.23 -6.04 -5.11
C PHE A 304 -11.29 -5.24 -4.21
N THR A 305 -11.79 -4.33 -3.37
CA THR A 305 -10.96 -3.54 -2.44
C THR A 305 -10.13 -4.44 -1.50
N ILE A 306 -10.74 -5.48 -0.91
CA ILE A 306 -10.02 -6.48 -0.09
C ILE A 306 -8.91 -7.17 -0.90
N LEU A 307 -9.18 -7.51 -2.16
CA LEU A 307 -8.21 -8.16 -3.04
C LEU A 307 -7.05 -7.22 -3.43
N ILE A 308 -7.31 -5.93 -3.60
CA ILE A 308 -6.31 -4.91 -3.89
C ILE A 308 -5.41 -4.71 -2.67
N ASP A 309 -5.99 -4.36 -1.53
CA ASP A 309 -5.28 -4.02 -0.31
C ASP A 309 -4.43 -5.20 0.18
N VAL A 310 -4.99 -6.40 0.25
CA VAL A 310 -4.25 -7.59 0.70
C VAL A 310 -3.19 -8.02 -0.31
N THR A 311 -3.37 -7.79 -1.61
CA THR A 311 -2.29 -8.02 -2.59
C THR A 311 -1.12 -7.08 -2.32
N LEU A 312 -1.36 -5.76 -2.19
CA LEU A 312 -0.33 -4.78 -1.88
C LEU A 312 0.38 -5.09 -0.55
N MET A 313 -0.37 -5.46 0.49
CA MET A 313 0.19 -5.80 1.82
C MET A 313 0.99 -7.11 1.88
N LYS A 314 0.79 -8.06 0.96
CA LYS A 314 1.35 -9.43 1.08
C LYS A 314 2.19 -9.90 -0.10
N ILE A 315 2.21 -9.21 -1.24
CA ILE A 315 2.86 -9.74 -2.45
C ILE A 315 4.38 -9.93 -2.31
N GLU A 316 5.05 -9.05 -1.58
CA GLU A 316 6.48 -9.22 -1.22
C GLU A 316 6.70 -10.47 -0.35
N LEU A 317 5.79 -10.78 0.59
CA LEU A 317 5.89 -11.99 1.41
C LEU A 317 5.79 -13.24 0.53
N VAL A 318 4.82 -13.27 -0.39
CA VAL A 318 4.62 -14.36 -1.36
C VAL A 318 5.83 -14.52 -2.25
N PHE A 319 6.39 -13.43 -2.80
CA PHE A 319 7.60 -13.47 -3.60
C PHE A 319 8.79 -14.01 -2.79
N ASN A 320 8.95 -13.58 -1.54
CA ASN A 320 10.00 -14.09 -0.65
C ASN A 320 9.79 -15.57 -0.24
N ARG A 321 8.63 -16.18 -0.50
CA ARG A 321 8.47 -17.65 -0.36
C ARG A 321 9.08 -18.43 -1.53
N LEU A 322 9.36 -17.81 -2.69
CA LEU A 322 9.92 -18.49 -3.86
C LEU A 322 11.31 -19.10 -3.59
N TRP A 323 12.09 -18.53 -2.68
CA TRP A 323 13.38 -19.10 -2.27
C TRP A 323 13.26 -20.55 -1.76
N PHE A 324 12.18 -20.88 -1.04
CA PHE A 324 12.00 -22.15 -0.32
C PHE A 324 11.48 -23.27 -1.24
N PRO A 325 12.28 -24.31 -1.58
CA PRO A 325 11.95 -25.26 -2.65
C PRO A 325 10.60 -25.99 -2.49
N LEU A 326 10.20 -26.32 -1.25
CA LEU A 326 8.95 -27.04 -0.97
C LEU A 326 7.69 -26.19 -1.22
N VAL A 327 7.78 -24.88 -1.01
CA VAL A 327 6.63 -23.96 -1.13
C VAL A 327 6.65 -23.19 -2.46
N ARG A 328 7.82 -23.07 -3.11
CA ARG A 328 8.05 -22.36 -4.37
C ARG A 328 6.97 -22.58 -5.44
N PRO A 329 6.48 -23.81 -5.74
CA PRO A 329 5.43 -23.99 -6.75
C PRO A 329 4.10 -23.34 -6.35
N GLY A 330 3.70 -23.48 -5.08
CA GLY A 330 2.48 -22.88 -4.55
C GLY A 330 2.57 -21.36 -4.41
N ALA A 331 3.72 -20.86 -3.93
CA ALA A 331 4.01 -19.44 -3.89
C ALA A 331 4.01 -18.80 -5.28
N LEU A 332 4.58 -19.46 -6.30
CA LEU A 332 4.50 -19.00 -7.69
C LEU A 332 3.06 -19.00 -8.23
N ALA A 333 2.25 -20.01 -7.90
CA ALA A 333 0.84 -20.05 -8.30
C ALA A 333 0.03 -18.89 -7.67
N VAL A 334 0.24 -18.58 -6.39
CA VAL A 334 -0.40 -17.45 -5.71
C VAL A 334 0.09 -16.11 -6.29
N LEU A 335 1.40 -15.94 -6.45
CA LEU A 335 2.00 -14.73 -7.05
C LEU A 335 1.49 -14.49 -8.47
N SER A 336 1.44 -15.55 -9.29
CA SER A 336 0.94 -15.51 -10.66
C SER A 336 -0.52 -15.08 -10.68
N HIS A 337 -1.37 -15.66 -9.81
CA HIS A 337 -2.77 -15.23 -9.73
C HIS A 337 -2.93 -13.78 -9.24
N MET A 338 -2.17 -13.35 -8.24
CA MET A 338 -2.16 -11.97 -7.75
C MET A 338 -1.77 -10.99 -8.87
N LEU A 339 -0.58 -11.16 -9.48
CA LEU A 339 -0.08 -10.28 -10.53
C LEU A 339 -0.98 -10.27 -11.78
N LEU A 340 -1.41 -11.45 -12.25
CA LEU A 340 -2.24 -11.55 -13.45
C LEU A 340 -3.67 -11.07 -13.25
N SER A 341 -4.18 -10.96 -12.03
CA SER A 341 -5.48 -10.34 -11.76
C SER A 341 -5.38 -8.86 -11.36
N PHE A 342 -4.27 -8.45 -10.74
CA PHE A 342 -3.93 -7.04 -10.42
C PHE A 342 -3.48 -6.30 -11.68
N GLN A 343 -4.39 -6.09 -12.64
CA GLN A 343 -4.13 -5.43 -13.93
C GLN A 343 -4.39 -3.91 -13.95
N HIS A 344 -4.57 -3.29 -12.77
CA HIS A 344 -5.09 -1.93 -12.66
C HIS A 344 -4.07 -0.85 -12.30
N SER A 345 -2.93 -1.22 -11.73
CA SER A 345 -1.82 -0.34 -11.32
C SER A 345 -0.53 -1.17 -11.34
N PRO A 346 0.60 -0.63 -11.84
CA PRO A 346 1.87 -1.36 -11.85
C PRO A 346 2.43 -1.62 -10.44
N GLU A 347 1.90 -0.95 -9.42
CA GLU A 347 2.35 -0.94 -8.02
C GLU A 347 2.66 -2.33 -7.44
N ALA A 348 1.73 -3.29 -7.50
CA ALA A 348 1.97 -4.65 -6.99
C ALA A 348 3.11 -5.38 -7.73
N PHE A 349 3.30 -5.12 -9.03
CA PHE A 349 4.43 -5.65 -9.80
C PHE A 349 5.74 -4.93 -9.46
N HIS A 350 5.69 -3.61 -9.26
CA HIS A 350 6.85 -2.78 -8.93
C HIS A 350 7.38 -3.03 -7.51
N LEU A 351 6.54 -3.47 -6.56
CA LEU A 351 7.00 -4.02 -5.26
C LEU A 351 7.84 -5.29 -5.43
N VAL A 352 7.55 -6.12 -6.44
CA VAL A 352 8.25 -7.39 -6.70
C VAL A 352 9.57 -7.19 -7.46
N VAL A 353 9.57 -6.26 -8.42
CA VAL A 353 10.69 -6.00 -9.36
C VAL A 353 12.09 -5.97 -8.71
N PRO A 354 12.35 -5.25 -7.59
CA PRO A 354 13.68 -5.17 -6.98
C PRO A 354 14.30 -6.53 -6.60
N HIS A 355 13.46 -7.53 -6.33
CA HIS A 355 13.90 -8.84 -5.86
C HIS A 355 14.14 -9.85 -7.00
N VAL A 356 13.66 -9.57 -8.21
CA VAL A 356 13.70 -10.49 -9.36
C VAL A 356 15.14 -10.81 -9.79
N VAL A 357 15.99 -9.79 -9.94
CA VAL A 357 17.38 -9.95 -10.40
C VAL A 357 18.18 -10.88 -9.48
N SER A 358 18.08 -10.67 -8.16
CA SER A 358 18.77 -11.49 -7.15
C SER A 358 18.29 -12.95 -7.16
N LEU A 359 16.96 -13.15 -7.21
CA LEU A 359 16.33 -14.47 -7.26
C LEU A 359 16.79 -15.26 -8.49
N VAL A 360 16.72 -14.65 -9.67
CA VAL A 360 17.05 -15.33 -10.93
C VAL A 360 18.56 -15.60 -11.03
N HIS A 361 19.43 -14.67 -10.60
CA HIS A 361 20.87 -14.92 -10.56
C HIS A 361 21.21 -16.15 -9.70
N SER A 362 20.64 -16.25 -8.49
CA SER A 362 20.86 -17.39 -7.61
C SER A 362 20.43 -18.71 -8.24
N PHE A 363 19.22 -18.77 -8.82
CA PHE A 363 18.68 -20.01 -9.41
C PHE A 363 19.21 -20.33 -10.81
N LYS A 364 19.87 -19.39 -11.49
CA LYS A 364 20.63 -19.63 -12.72
C LYS A 364 22.00 -20.22 -12.43
N SER A 365 22.55 -19.94 -11.24
CA SER A 365 23.88 -20.43 -10.80
C SER A 365 23.88 -21.85 -10.19
N ASP A 366 22.71 -22.40 -9.81
CA ASP A 366 22.64 -23.72 -9.15
C ASP A 366 22.66 -24.93 -10.11
N GLY A 367 22.41 -24.70 -11.41
CA GLY A 367 22.41 -25.73 -12.46
C GLY A 367 21.29 -26.78 -12.35
N LEU A 368 20.32 -26.62 -11.45
CA LEU A 368 19.29 -27.63 -11.21
C LEU A 368 18.16 -27.57 -12.26
N PRO A 369 17.79 -28.69 -12.91
CA PRO A 369 16.69 -28.70 -13.89
C PRO A 369 15.34 -28.21 -13.34
N SER A 370 15.08 -28.42 -12.05
CA SER A 370 13.91 -27.90 -11.34
C SER A 370 13.95 -26.38 -11.14
N SER A 371 15.13 -25.81 -10.89
CA SER A 371 15.34 -24.36 -10.85
C SER A 371 15.17 -23.74 -12.23
N THR A 372 15.73 -24.34 -13.30
CA THR A 372 15.51 -23.91 -14.69
C THR A 372 14.02 -23.93 -15.06
N ALA A 373 13.30 -25.03 -14.79
CA ALA A 373 11.88 -25.15 -15.09
C ALA A 373 11.02 -24.14 -14.31
N PHE A 374 11.38 -23.84 -13.07
CA PHE A 374 10.78 -22.74 -12.29
C PHE A 374 11.07 -21.37 -12.92
N LEU A 375 12.31 -21.10 -13.29
CA LEU A 375 12.71 -19.82 -13.89
C LEU A 375 12.04 -19.58 -15.25
N MET A 376 11.73 -20.62 -16.03
CA MET A 376 10.94 -20.48 -17.26
C MET A 376 9.50 -19.99 -16.98
N GLN A 377 8.85 -20.52 -15.94
CA GLN A 377 7.51 -20.07 -15.53
C GLN A 377 7.53 -18.65 -14.96
N LEU A 378 8.57 -18.31 -14.19
CA LEU A 378 8.78 -16.95 -13.69
C LEU A 378 9.05 -15.97 -14.85
N ALA A 379 9.90 -16.33 -15.81
CA ALA A 379 10.20 -15.50 -16.98
C ALA A 379 8.92 -15.19 -17.79
N GLU A 380 8.06 -16.19 -18.01
CA GLU A 380 6.77 -16.00 -18.69
C GLU A 380 5.86 -15.01 -17.95
N LEU A 381 5.72 -15.16 -16.63
CA LEU A 381 4.93 -14.25 -15.78
C LEU A 381 5.50 -12.82 -15.81
N ILE A 382 6.81 -12.66 -15.62
CA ILE A 382 7.47 -11.35 -15.58
C ILE A 382 7.42 -10.67 -16.96
N HIS A 383 7.58 -11.41 -18.06
CA HIS A 383 7.38 -10.87 -19.42
C HIS A 383 5.93 -10.41 -19.65
N CYS A 384 4.92 -11.17 -19.19
CA CYS A 384 3.52 -10.74 -19.28
C CYS A 384 3.28 -9.42 -18.50
N MET A 385 3.90 -9.27 -17.33
CA MET A 385 3.80 -8.04 -16.52
C MET A 385 4.53 -6.85 -17.16
N MET A 386 5.75 -7.02 -17.66
CA MET A 386 6.49 -5.95 -18.35
C MET A 386 5.82 -5.54 -19.68
N TYR A 387 5.10 -6.46 -20.33
CA TYR A 387 4.29 -6.14 -21.51
C TYR A 387 3.05 -5.31 -21.16
N HIS A 388 2.29 -5.74 -20.13
CA HIS A 388 1.09 -5.04 -19.67
C HIS A 388 1.41 -3.67 -19.07
N TYR A 389 2.45 -3.59 -18.23
CA TYR A 389 2.94 -2.38 -17.60
C TYR A 389 4.19 -1.84 -18.32
N SER A 390 4.11 -1.68 -19.64
CA SER A 390 5.18 -1.08 -20.43
C SER A 390 5.40 0.41 -20.10
N GLY A 391 6.54 0.98 -20.54
CA GLY A 391 6.90 2.39 -20.30
C GLY A 391 7.98 2.64 -19.24
N PHE A 392 8.55 1.60 -18.62
CA PHE A 392 9.57 1.73 -17.56
C PHE A 392 10.91 1.06 -17.94
N PRO A 393 11.63 1.53 -19.00
CA PRO A 393 12.83 0.87 -19.50
C PRO A 393 13.94 0.75 -18.44
N GLU A 394 14.31 1.85 -17.78
CA GLU A 394 15.32 1.90 -16.69
C GLU A 394 15.10 0.84 -15.60
N LEU A 395 13.84 0.50 -15.32
CA LEU A 395 13.43 -0.40 -14.25
C LEU A 395 13.42 -1.87 -14.69
N TYR A 396 13.23 -2.13 -15.98
CA TYR A 396 13.07 -3.48 -16.53
C TYR A 396 14.33 -3.99 -17.26
N GLU A 397 15.20 -3.10 -17.72
CA GLU A 397 16.43 -3.47 -18.44
C GLU A 397 17.35 -4.42 -17.63
N PRO A 398 17.56 -4.23 -16.31
CA PRO A 398 18.28 -5.21 -15.48
C PRO A 398 17.59 -6.58 -15.37
N ILE A 399 16.27 -6.64 -15.53
CA ILE A 399 15.49 -7.89 -15.53
C ILE A 399 15.60 -8.58 -16.90
N LEU A 400 15.50 -7.82 -17.99
CA LEU A 400 15.64 -8.32 -19.35
C LEU A 400 17.03 -8.93 -19.60
N GLU A 401 18.09 -8.28 -19.11
CA GLU A 401 19.47 -8.78 -19.23
C GLU A 401 19.68 -10.14 -18.54
N VAL A 402 19.01 -10.40 -17.42
CA VAL A 402 19.14 -11.69 -16.70
C VAL A 402 18.31 -12.79 -17.37
N PHE A 403 17.16 -12.44 -17.97
CA PHE A 403 16.29 -13.35 -18.70
C PHE A 403 16.63 -13.55 -20.18
N LYS A 404 17.65 -12.89 -20.74
CA LYS A 404 17.96 -12.94 -22.19
C LYS A 404 18.16 -14.33 -22.81
N ASP A 405 18.61 -15.31 -22.01
CA ASP A 405 18.80 -16.70 -22.45
C ASP A 405 17.53 -17.57 -22.34
N MET A 406 16.39 -16.98 -21.94
CA MET A 406 15.13 -17.67 -21.68
C MET A 406 14.08 -17.38 -22.77
N PRO A 407 13.15 -18.31 -23.05
CA PRO A 407 12.18 -18.14 -24.13
C PRO A 407 11.14 -17.05 -23.80
N LYS A 408 11.27 -15.89 -24.43
CA LYS A 408 10.28 -14.81 -24.39
C LYS A 408 8.94 -15.29 -24.99
N PRO A 409 7.80 -15.17 -24.28
CA PRO A 409 6.49 -15.53 -24.82
C PRO A 409 6.08 -14.60 -25.98
N SER A 410 5.32 -15.13 -26.94
CA SER A 410 4.79 -14.33 -28.05
C SER A 410 3.75 -13.31 -27.57
N GLU A 411 3.58 -12.22 -28.32
CA GLU A 411 2.61 -11.17 -27.96
C GLU A 411 1.17 -11.69 -27.88
N GLU A 412 0.80 -12.62 -28.77
CA GLU A 412 -0.49 -13.31 -28.73
C GLU A 412 -0.66 -14.15 -27.46
N LYS A 413 0.40 -14.83 -27.01
CA LYS A 413 0.38 -15.61 -25.76
C LYS A 413 0.27 -14.70 -24.53
N MET A 414 1.01 -13.59 -24.50
CA MET A 414 0.93 -12.60 -23.41
C MET A 414 -0.48 -11.99 -23.31
N LYS A 415 -1.06 -11.56 -24.44
CA LYS A 415 -2.46 -11.09 -24.53
C LYS A 415 -3.46 -12.12 -24.06
N LEU A 416 -3.30 -13.39 -24.44
CA LEU A 416 -4.16 -14.48 -24.01
C LEU A 416 -4.10 -14.68 -22.48
N ILE A 417 -2.89 -14.81 -21.92
CA ILE A 417 -2.66 -15.00 -20.48
C ILE A 417 -3.29 -13.87 -19.65
N LEU A 418 -3.11 -12.62 -20.07
CA LEU A 418 -3.73 -11.45 -19.42
C LEU A 418 -5.27 -11.51 -19.52
N SER A 419 -5.82 -11.78 -20.71
CA SER A 419 -7.29 -11.83 -20.89
C SER A 419 -8.00 -12.93 -20.08
N GLN A 420 -7.34 -14.05 -19.83
CA GLN A 420 -7.89 -15.17 -19.05
C GLN A 420 -7.90 -14.93 -17.54
N SER A 421 -7.12 -13.96 -17.05
CA SER A 421 -6.75 -13.87 -15.63
C SER A 421 -7.26 -12.61 -14.92
N ALA A 422 -7.80 -11.64 -15.66
CA ALA A 422 -8.41 -10.44 -15.07
C ALA A 422 -9.61 -10.79 -14.17
N TRP A 423 -9.76 -10.11 -13.03
CA TRP A 423 -10.93 -10.26 -12.15
C TRP A 423 -12.24 -10.04 -12.93
N THR A 424 -13.28 -10.82 -12.59
CA THR A 424 -14.50 -10.99 -13.38
C THR A 424 -15.51 -9.83 -13.26
N SER A 425 -15.07 -8.62 -13.57
CA SER A 425 -15.92 -7.50 -14.00
C SER A 425 -15.72 -7.13 -15.48
N GLN A 426 -14.72 -7.71 -16.15
CA GLN A 426 -14.35 -7.37 -17.54
C GLN A 426 -14.47 -8.52 -18.57
N SER A 427 -14.65 -9.77 -18.12
CA SER A 427 -14.36 -10.98 -18.92
C SER A 427 -15.56 -11.88 -19.28
N ASN A 428 -16.79 -11.61 -18.82
CA ASN A 428 -17.98 -12.36 -19.25
C ASN A 428 -18.46 -11.91 -20.64
N SER A 429 -17.96 -12.56 -21.69
CA SER A 429 -18.21 -12.17 -23.08
C SER A 429 -19.47 -12.80 -23.69
N LEU A 430 -20.51 -11.97 -23.86
CA LEU A 430 -21.06 -11.79 -25.21
C LEU A 430 -20.36 -10.55 -25.85
N PRO A 431 -20.33 -10.44 -27.20
CA PRO A 431 -19.17 -9.83 -27.87
C PRO A 431 -19.06 -8.30 -27.78
N SER A 432 -18.23 -7.84 -26.84
CA SER A 432 -17.31 -6.68 -26.97
C SER A 432 -17.88 -5.34 -27.47
N CYS A 433 -19.17 -5.04 -27.27
CA CYS A 433 -19.79 -3.82 -27.82
C CYS A 433 -20.73 -3.02 -26.90
N LEU A 434 -21.43 -3.62 -25.93
CA LEU A 434 -22.54 -2.93 -25.23
C LEU A 434 -22.23 -2.44 -23.81
N SER A 435 -21.14 -2.88 -23.18
CA SER A 435 -20.74 -2.49 -21.81
C SER A 435 -19.79 -1.27 -21.73
N ARG A 436 -19.83 -0.36 -22.72
CA ARG A 436 -19.08 0.91 -22.69
C ARG A 436 -19.92 2.14 -22.28
N LEU A 437 -21.14 1.94 -21.82
CA LEU A 437 -21.73 2.88 -20.86
C LEU A 437 -21.16 2.49 -19.49
N SER A 438 -20.38 3.38 -18.88
CA SER A 438 -19.80 3.13 -17.57
C SER A 438 -20.91 2.85 -16.57
N GLY A 439 -20.89 1.69 -15.93
CA GLY A 439 -21.45 1.61 -14.58
C GLY A 439 -20.77 2.68 -13.74
N LYS A 440 -21.53 3.37 -12.88
CA LYS A 440 -20.91 4.26 -11.87
C LYS A 440 -19.97 3.38 -11.04
N SER A 441 -18.75 3.84 -10.79
CA SER A 441 -17.84 3.10 -9.89
C SER A 441 -18.42 3.04 -8.48
N GLU A 442 -17.83 2.22 -7.61
CA GLU A 442 -18.16 2.18 -6.17
C GLU A 442 -18.06 3.57 -5.51
N THR A 443 -17.29 4.50 -6.08
CA THR A 443 -17.18 5.91 -5.62
C THR A 443 -18.28 6.84 -6.17
N GLY A 444 -19.24 6.31 -6.93
CA GLY A 444 -20.28 7.07 -7.62
C GLY A 444 -19.81 7.88 -8.84
N LYS A 445 -18.49 7.95 -9.10
CA LYS A 445 -17.86 8.70 -10.20
C LYS A 445 -17.41 7.78 -11.34
N THR A 446 -16.93 8.36 -12.44
CA THR A 446 -16.43 7.66 -13.64
C THR A 446 -15.12 8.31 -14.09
N GLY A 447 -14.12 7.48 -14.42
CA GLY A 447 -12.83 7.91 -14.97
C GLY A 447 -12.87 8.13 -16.49
N LEU A 448 -11.78 8.70 -17.04
CA LEU A 448 -11.64 8.99 -18.47
C LEU A 448 -10.68 8.00 -19.15
N ILE A 449 -11.04 7.52 -20.34
CA ILE A 449 -10.18 6.60 -21.09
C ILE A 449 -8.96 7.35 -21.61
N ASN A 450 -7.76 6.90 -21.22
CA ASN A 450 -6.51 7.37 -21.83
C ASN A 450 -6.40 6.84 -23.27
N LEU A 451 -6.12 7.74 -24.21
CA LEU A 451 -5.96 7.39 -25.64
C LEU A 451 -4.51 7.03 -26.01
N GLY A 452 -3.60 7.04 -25.04
CA GLY A 452 -2.19 6.66 -25.14
C GLY A 452 -1.32 7.52 -24.23
N ASN A 453 -1.39 8.83 -24.41
CA ASN A 453 -0.62 9.84 -23.68
C ASN A 453 -1.50 10.95 -23.06
N THR A 454 -2.81 10.76 -22.96
CA THR A 454 -3.77 11.84 -22.61
C THR A 454 -4.02 12.01 -21.10
N CYS A 455 -3.21 11.39 -20.25
CA CYS A 455 -3.40 11.41 -18.80
C CYS A 455 -3.32 12.82 -18.18
N TYR A 456 -2.51 13.72 -18.75
CA TYR A 456 -2.46 15.14 -18.36
C TYR A 456 -3.83 15.82 -18.54
N MET A 457 -4.46 15.60 -19.69
CA MET A 457 -5.78 16.13 -20.03
C MET A 457 -6.86 15.50 -19.15
N ASN A 458 -6.82 14.17 -18.97
CA ASN A 458 -7.75 13.46 -18.10
C ASN A 458 -7.72 13.99 -16.65
N SER A 459 -6.52 14.22 -16.12
CA SER A 459 -6.30 14.72 -14.76
C SER A 459 -6.86 16.14 -14.56
N ILE A 460 -6.65 17.02 -15.53
CA ILE A 460 -7.16 18.41 -15.52
C ILE A 460 -8.68 18.43 -15.69
N ILE A 461 -9.25 17.65 -16.61
CA ILE A 461 -10.71 17.57 -16.80
C ILE A 461 -11.39 17.09 -15.52
N GLN A 462 -10.87 16.06 -14.83
CA GLN A 462 -11.45 15.60 -13.56
C GLN A 462 -11.29 16.63 -12.43
N ALA A 463 -10.14 17.31 -12.36
CA ALA A 463 -9.89 18.37 -11.38
C ALA A 463 -10.85 19.57 -11.54
N LEU A 464 -11.19 19.93 -12.80
CA LEU A 464 -12.16 20.98 -13.13
C LEU A 464 -13.61 20.51 -12.98
N PHE A 465 -13.94 19.27 -13.36
CA PHE A 465 -15.29 18.70 -13.19
C PHE A 465 -15.72 18.61 -11.72
N MET A 466 -14.76 18.45 -10.80
CA MET A 466 -15.00 18.47 -9.36
C MET A 466 -15.20 19.89 -8.77
N ALA A 467 -14.97 20.96 -9.54
CA ALA A 467 -15.27 22.34 -9.15
C ALA A 467 -16.73 22.70 -9.50
N THR A 468 -17.67 22.32 -8.63
CA THR A 468 -19.13 22.26 -8.93
C THR A 468 -19.75 23.52 -9.55
N GLU A 469 -19.33 24.72 -9.16
CA GLU A 469 -19.96 25.97 -9.63
C GLU A 469 -19.75 26.24 -11.12
N LEU A 470 -18.71 25.66 -11.76
CA LEU A 470 -18.54 25.71 -13.23
C LEU A 470 -19.80 25.22 -13.93
N HIS A 471 -20.40 24.16 -13.40
CA HIS A 471 -21.52 23.48 -14.03
C HIS A 471 -22.88 24.09 -13.68
N GLU A 472 -22.96 24.91 -12.63
CA GLU A 472 -24.17 25.62 -12.21
C GLU A 472 -24.27 27.00 -12.86
N GLU A 473 -23.18 27.76 -12.91
CA GLU A 473 -23.15 29.06 -13.63
C GLU A 473 -23.35 28.89 -15.13
N GLU A 474 -22.72 27.90 -15.78
CA GLU A 474 -22.90 27.68 -17.22
C GLU A 474 -24.39 27.43 -17.56
N ARG A 475 -25.13 26.74 -16.67
CA ARG A 475 -26.56 26.48 -16.82
C ARG A 475 -27.40 27.74 -16.63
N THR A 476 -27.13 28.56 -15.61
CA THR A 476 -27.91 29.80 -15.38
C THR A 476 -27.64 30.84 -16.47
N LEU A 477 -26.40 30.97 -16.95
CA LEU A 477 -26.06 31.84 -18.08
C LEU A 477 -26.77 31.41 -19.36
N LYS A 478 -26.80 30.10 -19.67
CA LYS A 478 -27.52 29.56 -20.84
C LYS A 478 -29.05 29.67 -20.71
N ALA A 479 -29.59 29.59 -19.49
CA ALA A 479 -31.01 29.86 -19.25
C ALA A 479 -31.36 31.33 -19.48
N LEU A 480 -30.54 32.27 -19.00
CA LEU A 480 -30.71 33.72 -19.18
C LEU A 480 -30.56 34.14 -20.64
N SER A 481 -29.60 33.58 -21.39
CA SER A 481 -29.47 33.86 -22.83
C SER A 481 -30.65 33.28 -23.64
N SER A 482 -31.15 32.11 -23.26
CA SER A 482 -32.35 31.51 -23.86
C SER A 482 -33.62 32.31 -23.57
N ALA A 483 -33.72 32.95 -22.39
CA ALA A 483 -34.81 33.88 -22.07
C ALA A 483 -34.78 35.14 -22.94
N LYS A 484 -33.61 35.81 -23.04
CA LYS A 484 -33.41 36.96 -23.96
C LYS A 484 -33.77 36.61 -25.42
N ALA A 485 -33.43 35.40 -25.87
CA ALA A 485 -33.75 34.90 -27.22
C ALA A 485 -35.23 34.48 -27.42
N ALA A 486 -36.02 34.38 -26.34
CA ALA A 486 -37.45 34.14 -26.39
C ALA A 486 -38.25 35.45 -26.39
N GLU A 487 -37.83 36.45 -25.61
CA GLU A 487 -38.43 37.80 -25.62
C GLU A 487 -38.28 38.48 -26.99
N SER A 488 -37.13 38.32 -27.65
CA SER A 488 -36.90 38.85 -29.00
C SER A 488 -37.75 38.20 -30.11
N ARG A 489 -38.67 37.28 -29.78
CA ARG A 489 -39.58 36.59 -30.72
C ARG A 489 -41.07 36.87 -30.45
N LYS A 490 -41.41 37.77 -29.52
CA LYS A 490 -42.81 38.14 -29.22
C LYS A 490 -43.03 39.64 -29.12
N ASN A 491 -43.05 40.30 -30.28
CA ASN A 491 -43.61 41.63 -30.46
C ASN A 491 -44.73 41.58 -31.52
N GLU A 492 -45.85 40.93 -31.18
CA GLU A 492 -47.14 41.20 -31.81
C GLU A 492 -48.31 40.70 -30.93
N GLU A 493 -49.39 41.48 -30.93
CA GLU A 493 -50.64 41.33 -30.16
C GLU A 493 -50.53 41.31 -28.61
N SER A 494 -51.64 41.57 -27.93
CA SER A 494 -51.62 42.34 -26.67
C SER A 494 -52.71 42.03 -25.64
N GLN A 495 -52.59 42.68 -24.47
CA GLN A 495 -53.54 42.73 -23.33
C GLN A 495 -53.68 41.47 -22.44
N ALA A 496 -52.78 41.38 -21.44
CA ALA A 496 -53.18 41.22 -20.03
C ALA A 496 -52.06 41.71 -19.09
N GLN A 497 -52.30 42.78 -18.34
CA GLN A 497 -51.36 43.30 -17.33
C GLN A 497 -51.85 42.92 -15.93
N GLU A 498 -51.07 42.17 -15.15
CA GLU A 498 -50.87 42.37 -13.68
C GLU A 498 -49.90 41.31 -13.09
N THR A 499 -48.59 41.44 -13.32
CA THR A 499 -47.54 40.72 -12.53
C THR A 499 -46.12 41.20 -12.78
N VAL A 500 -45.79 41.62 -14.01
CA VAL A 500 -44.39 41.83 -14.49
C VAL A 500 -43.59 42.86 -13.67
N HIS A 501 -44.25 43.88 -13.11
CA HIS A 501 -43.58 45.07 -12.58
C HIS A 501 -42.75 44.90 -11.28
N LYS A 502 -42.72 43.69 -10.68
CA LYS A 502 -41.83 43.38 -9.54
C LYS A 502 -40.55 42.62 -9.91
N ALA A 503 -40.47 42.00 -11.09
CA ALA A 503 -39.25 41.33 -11.55
C ALA A 503 -38.28 42.32 -12.22
N GLN A 504 -38.81 43.25 -13.01
CA GLN A 504 -38.04 44.14 -13.88
C GLN A 504 -37.09 45.09 -13.12
N VAL A 505 -37.49 45.54 -11.93
CA VAL A 505 -36.70 46.43 -11.06
C VAL A 505 -35.40 45.77 -10.55
N PHE A 506 -35.37 44.43 -10.42
CA PHE A 506 -34.16 43.70 -10.03
C PHE A 506 -33.20 43.48 -11.22
N ALA A 507 -33.72 43.38 -12.45
CA ALA A 507 -32.91 43.15 -13.65
C ALA A 507 -32.15 44.42 -14.09
N GLU A 508 -32.80 45.59 -14.03
CA GLU A 508 -32.20 46.86 -14.47
C GLU A 508 -31.08 47.37 -13.53
N ALA A 509 -31.07 46.91 -12.27
CA ALA A 509 -30.05 47.27 -11.28
C ALA A 509 -28.67 46.64 -11.56
N LEU A 510 -28.61 45.52 -12.30
CA LEU A 510 -27.37 44.77 -12.55
C LEU A 510 -26.64 45.18 -13.85
N CYS A 511 -27.30 45.96 -14.72
CA CYS A 511 -26.86 46.20 -16.10
C CYS A 511 -26.25 47.60 -16.33
N LYS A 512 -25.49 48.13 -15.36
CA LYS A 512 -24.74 49.39 -15.51
C LYS A 512 -23.34 49.32 -14.92
N GLY A 513 -22.32 49.18 -15.78
CA GLY A 513 -20.96 49.64 -15.45
C GLY A 513 -19.85 48.60 -15.31
N SER A 514 -19.92 47.44 -15.99
CA SER A 514 -18.73 46.61 -16.23
C SER A 514 -18.80 45.93 -17.59
N GLU A 515 -17.63 45.68 -18.19
CA GLU A 515 -17.51 44.83 -19.38
C GLU A 515 -17.96 43.39 -19.02
N GLU A 516 -18.67 42.71 -19.94
CA GLU A 516 -19.23 41.36 -19.68
C GLU A 516 -18.11 40.31 -19.59
N ARG A 517 -17.52 40.15 -18.40
CA ARG A 517 -16.51 39.12 -18.12
C ARG A 517 -17.03 37.72 -18.43
N THR A 518 -16.21 36.95 -19.15
CA THR A 518 -16.45 35.54 -19.45
C THR A 518 -16.56 34.70 -18.17
N LEU A 519 -17.11 33.48 -18.30
CA LEU A 519 -17.16 32.52 -17.20
C LEU A 519 -15.76 32.24 -16.62
N ILE A 520 -14.74 32.13 -17.46
CA ILE A 520 -13.36 31.89 -17.03
C ILE A 520 -12.82 33.08 -16.23
N GLU A 521 -13.07 34.32 -16.64
CA GLU A 521 -12.64 35.53 -15.93
C GLU A 521 -13.41 35.82 -14.64
N ARG A 522 -14.60 35.23 -14.45
CA ARG A 522 -15.34 35.31 -13.18
C ARG A 522 -14.98 34.20 -12.21
N MET A 523 -14.59 33.02 -12.71
CA MET A 523 -14.21 31.89 -11.85
C MET A 523 -12.71 31.87 -11.51
N PHE A 524 -11.83 32.02 -12.50
CA PHE A 524 -10.38 31.91 -12.34
C PHE A 524 -9.65 33.26 -12.48
N GLY A 525 -10.33 34.29 -12.96
CA GLY A 525 -9.75 35.62 -13.17
C GLY A 525 -9.48 36.39 -11.88
N GLY A 526 -8.22 36.70 -11.61
CA GLY A 526 -7.79 37.70 -10.62
C GLY A 526 -7.02 38.86 -11.27
N LYS A 527 -6.58 39.83 -10.46
CA LYS A 527 -5.69 40.91 -10.90
C LYS A 527 -4.48 41.09 -10.00
N LEU A 528 -3.34 41.29 -10.63
CA LEU A 528 -2.07 41.65 -10.02
C LEU A 528 -1.73 43.10 -10.36
N LYS A 529 -1.20 43.82 -9.38
CA LYS A 529 -0.65 45.17 -9.53
C LYS A 529 0.86 45.12 -9.39
N THR A 530 1.55 45.40 -10.48
CA THR A 530 3.00 45.55 -10.55
C THR A 530 3.35 47.03 -10.34
N THR A 531 4.18 47.33 -9.35
CA THR A 531 4.63 48.69 -9.01
C THR A 531 6.15 48.77 -9.06
N ILE A 532 6.69 49.67 -9.89
CA ILE A 532 8.13 49.85 -10.11
C ILE A 532 8.56 51.24 -9.62
N CYS A 533 9.40 51.31 -8.58
CA CYS A 533 9.95 52.55 -8.02
C CYS A 533 11.40 52.75 -8.48
N CYS A 534 11.67 53.82 -9.23
CA CYS A 534 13.04 54.18 -9.61
C CYS A 534 13.84 54.60 -8.36
N LEU A 535 14.92 53.88 -8.03
CA LEU A 535 15.67 54.11 -6.80
C LEU A 535 16.43 55.44 -6.80
N ASN A 536 16.72 56.00 -7.97
CA ASN A 536 17.36 57.30 -8.14
C ASN A 536 16.38 58.46 -7.86
N CYS A 537 15.38 58.68 -8.73
CA CYS A 537 14.49 59.85 -8.66
C CYS A 537 13.17 59.63 -7.89
N LYS A 538 12.95 58.42 -7.34
CA LYS A 538 11.72 57.99 -6.66
C LYS A 538 10.44 58.14 -7.50
N SER A 539 10.57 58.05 -8.83
CA SER A 539 9.40 57.96 -9.70
C SER A 539 8.80 56.55 -9.66
N THR A 540 7.53 56.45 -9.30
CA THR A 540 6.78 55.20 -9.32
C THR A 540 6.01 55.07 -10.63
N SER A 541 6.13 53.91 -11.29
CA SER A 541 5.24 53.46 -12.36
C SER A 541 4.37 52.30 -11.82
N GLN A 542 3.14 52.18 -12.31
CA GLN A 542 2.20 51.14 -11.92
C GLN A 542 1.53 50.53 -13.16
N LYS A 543 1.36 49.21 -13.15
CA LYS A 543 0.61 48.46 -14.17
C LYS A 543 -0.26 47.43 -13.47
N GLU A 544 -1.51 47.30 -13.92
CA GLU A 544 -2.42 46.25 -13.47
C GLU A 544 -2.62 45.24 -14.60
N GLU A 545 -2.56 43.96 -14.26
CA GLU A 545 -2.51 42.83 -15.19
C GLU A 545 -3.47 41.74 -14.67
N ALA A 546 -4.25 41.14 -15.55
CA ALA A 546 -5.14 40.02 -15.19
C ALA A 546 -4.36 38.69 -15.16
N PHE A 547 -4.76 37.75 -14.31
CA PHE A 547 -4.21 36.41 -14.25
C PHE A 547 -5.30 35.33 -14.11
N THR A 548 -5.01 34.12 -14.57
CA THR A 548 -5.86 32.92 -14.40
C THR A 548 -5.20 31.83 -13.55
N ASP A 549 -3.87 31.84 -13.46
CA ASP A 549 -3.07 31.02 -12.56
C ASP A 549 -1.89 31.84 -12.02
N LEU A 550 -1.30 31.39 -10.91
CA LEU A 550 -0.02 31.90 -10.42
C LEU A 550 1.04 30.79 -10.53
N SER A 551 2.05 31.05 -11.35
CA SER A 551 3.18 30.13 -11.56
C SER A 551 4.28 30.39 -10.52
N LEU A 552 4.35 29.53 -9.50
CA LEU A 552 5.20 29.68 -8.32
C LEU A 552 6.59 29.04 -8.54
N ALA A 553 7.63 29.85 -8.41
CA ALA A 553 9.03 29.44 -8.51
C ALA A 553 9.60 28.95 -7.17
N PHE A 554 10.56 28.02 -7.23
CA PHE A 554 11.29 27.55 -6.05
C PHE A 554 12.41 28.53 -5.69
N CYS A 555 12.53 28.87 -4.40
CA CYS A 555 13.59 29.75 -3.89
C CYS A 555 14.99 29.14 -4.12
N PRO A 556 15.96 29.89 -4.65
CA PRO A 556 17.37 29.48 -4.62
C PRO A 556 17.87 29.29 -3.17
N PRO A 557 18.76 28.33 -2.89
CA PRO A 557 19.20 28.03 -1.52
C PRO A 557 20.12 29.10 -0.89
N THR A 558 20.32 30.25 -1.52
CA THR A 558 21.25 31.32 -1.12
C THR A 558 20.57 32.66 -0.80
N SER A 559 19.23 32.74 -0.80
CA SER A 559 18.50 34.02 -0.67
C SER A 559 17.77 34.23 0.66
N LEU A 560 18.09 33.47 1.71
CA LEU A 560 17.39 33.56 3.01
C LEU A 560 18.04 34.50 4.05
N GLU A 561 19.26 34.99 3.81
CA GLU A 561 20.02 35.77 4.80
C GLU A 561 19.77 37.30 4.74
N SER A 562 19.18 37.81 3.65
CA SER A 562 18.99 39.26 3.44
C SER A 562 17.72 39.83 4.07
N ALA A 563 17.43 39.47 5.33
CA ALA A 563 16.23 39.91 6.08
C ALA A 563 16.50 40.60 7.43
N GLY A 564 17.76 41.01 7.70
CA GLY A 564 18.06 42.24 8.45
C GLY A 564 18.26 42.17 9.98
N VAL A 565 19.53 42.30 10.39
CA VAL A 565 19.96 43.13 11.54
C VAL A 565 21.25 43.87 11.11
N LYS A 566 21.51 45.09 11.61
CA LYS A 566 22.76 45.85 11.41
C LYS A 566 23.41 46.24 12.74
N CYS A 567 24.69 45.92 12.94
CA CYS A 567 25.69 46.52 13.87
C CYS A 567 26.91 45.57 13.96
N VAL A 568 28.19 45.95 14.05
CA VAL A 568 28.98 47.19 13.81
C VAL A 568 30.35 46.75 13.23
N GLU A 569 31.05 47.63 12.51
CA GLU A 569 32.35 47.39 11.87
C GLU A 569 33.54 47.16 12.86
N ARG A 570 34.58 46.45 12.41
CA ARG A 570 35.96 46.95 12.59
C ARG A 570 36.97 46.51 11.52
N SER A 571 37.63 47.52 10.94
CA SER A 571 38.93 47.55 10.25
C SER A 571 40.05 46.74 10.93
N GLU A 572 41.18 46.35 10.32
CA GLU A 572 41.82 46.59 8.99
C GLU A 572 42.81 45.39 8.70
N ILE A 573 43.80 45.32 7.79
CA ILE A 573 44.60 46.32 7.03
C ILE A 573 44.99 45.82 5.61
N LYS A 574 46.26 45.97 5.18
CA LYS A 574 46.88 45.63 3.87
C LYS A 574 48.05 44.62 4.09
N ASP A 575 48.92 44.21 3.15
CA ASP A 575 49.32 44.56 1.76
C ASP A 575 49.77 43.25 1.05
N GLY A 576 49.96 43.12 -0.28
CA GLY A 576 49.80 44.06 -1.41
C GLY A 576 50.59 43.60 -2.68
N SER A 577 50.41 44.27 -3.83
CA SER A 577 51.24 44.24 -5.07
C SER A 577 51.23 42.96 -5.98
N VAL A 578 50.82 42.99 -7.27
CA VAL A 578 51.53 43.45 -8.53
C VAL A 578 52.28 42.29 -9.25
N VAL A 579 52.24 42.05 -10.59
CA VAL A 579 51.43 42.57 -11.73
C VAL A 579 51.67 41.71 -13.02
N GLN A 580 50.68 41.60 -13.95
CA GLN A 580 50.76 41.31 -15.42
C GLN A 580 51.57 40.10 -15.99
N ALA A 581 51.37 39.58 -17.22
CA ALA A 581 50.23 39.55 -18.18
C ALA A 581 50.55 38.61 -19.38
N SER A 582 49.53 38.28 -20.19
CA SER A 582 49.60 37.95 -21.65
C SER A 582 50.34 36.66 -22.11
N ILE A 583 50.08 36.05 -23.29
CA ILE A 583 48.90 35.79 -24.17
C ILE A 583 49.42 35.01 -25.41
N SER A 584 48.54 34.37 -26.22
CA SER A 584 48.80 33.80 -27.57
C SER A 584 49.60 32.47 -27.67
N ALA A 585 49.36 31.56 -28.63
CA ALA A 585 48.26 31.43 -29.61
C ALA A 585 48.07 29.98 -30.14
N THR A 586 46.91 29.76 -30.78
CA THR A 586 46.48 28.63 -31.67
C THR A 586 47.08 28.78 -33.10
N PRO A 587 46.83 27.92 -34.15
CA PRO A 587 45.71 26.95 -34.33
C PRO A 587 45.93 25.61 -35.11
N ALA A 588 44.87 24.79 -35.11
CA ALA A 588 44.35 23.87 -36.17
C ALA A 588 45.19 22.71 -36.77
N GLY A 589 44.51 21.59 -37.09
CA GLY A 589 45.04 20.47 -37.88
C GLY A 589 44.14 19.21 -37.85
N GLU A 590 43.68 18.74 -39.01
CA GLU A 590 42.64 17.72 -39.22
C GLU A 590 43.08 16.24 -39.03
N THR A 591 42.10 15.31 -38.99
CA THR A 591 42.28 13.83 -38.95
C THR A 591 42.39 13.21 -40.36
N PRO A 592 42.96 11.99 -40.50
CA PRO A 592 42.11 10.83 -40.81
C PRO A 592 42.59 9.46 -40.22
N LEU A 593 41.80 8.41 -40.49
CA LEU A 593 42.00 7.02 -40.06
C LEU A 593 43.20 6.31 -40.74
N SER A 594 43.77 5.30 -40.07
CA SER A 594 43.78 3.90 -40.56
C SER A 594 44.40 2.93 -39.55
N SER A 595 44.08 1.64 -39.71
CA SER A 595 44.53 0.50 -38.90
C SER A 595 45.69 -0.27 -39.56
N LEU A 596 46.57 -0.90 -38.77
CA LEU A 596 47.02 -2.29 -38.99
C LEU A 596 47.87 -2.84 -37.81
N GLU A 597 48.20 -4.13 -37.90
CA GLU A 597 48.73 -5.01 -36.84
C GLU A 597 50.28 -5.04 -36.78
N ILE A 598 50.87 -5.69 -35.77
CA ILE A 598 51.72 -6.92 -35.90
C ILE A 598 52.52 -7.27 -34.61
N ASN A 599 52.45 -8.57 -34.26
CA ASN A 599 53.35 -9.44 -33.45
C ASN A 599 54.38 -8.92 -32.42
N GLY A 600 54.40 -9.63 -31.28
CA GLY A 600 55.62 -9.94 -30.50
C GLY A 600 55.28 -10.35 -29.06
N GLY A 601 55.75 -11.47 -28.49
CA GLY A 601 56.53 -12.59 -29.02
C GLY A 601 56.67 -13.67 -27.91
N CYS A 602 56.68 -14.95 -28.24
CA CYS A 602 56.56 -16.04 -27.26
C CYS A 602 57.90 -16.54 -26.67
N ASN A 603 57.82 -17.25 -25.55
CA ASN A 603 58.77 -18.29 -25.17
C ASN A 603 58.05 -19.34 -24.28
N ALA A 604 58.45 -20.60 -24.41
CA ALA A 604 57.84 -21.75 -23.74
C ALA A 604 58.91 -22.77 -23.31
N ILE A 605 58.55 -23.73 -22.45
CA ILE A 605 59.24 -25.01 -22.24
C ILE A 605 58.24 -26.02 -21.64
N THR A 606 58.47 -27.31 -21.84
CA THR A 606 57.48 -28.41 -21.79
C THR A 606 57.90 -29.58 -20.89
N SER A 607 56.94 -30.29 -20.28
CA SER A 607 57.02 -31.74 -19.99
C SER A 607 55.70 -32.35 -19.49
N GLU A 608 55.40 -33.60 -19.85
CA GLU A 608 54.26 -34.40 -19.37
C GLU A 608 54.64 -35.32 -18.17
N GLY A 609 53.66 -35.89 -17.44
CA GLY A 609 53.94 -36.73 -16.25
C GLY A 609 52.77 -37.47 -15.59
N VAL A 610 52.21 -38.48 -16.28
CA VAL A 610 51.28 -39.57 -15.88
C VAL A 610 51.01 -39.88 -14.36
N LEU A 611 49.71 -39.88 -13.99
CA LEU A 611 48.97 -40.66 -12.96
C LEU A 611 49.62 -41.09 -11.61
N LYS A 612 48.99 -40.70 -10.47
CA LYS A 612 48.45 -41.69 -9.50
C LYS A 612 47.42 -41.16 -8.46
N ASP A 613 46.81 -42.11 -7.75
CA ASP A 613 45.57 -42.06 -6.96
C ASP A 613 45.54 -41.28 -5.63
N CYS A 614 44.31 -40.83 -5.30
CA CYS A 614 43.64 -40.87 -3.98
C CYS A 614 44.02 -39.94 -2.79
N SER A 615 42.96 -39.21 -2.36
CA SER A 615 42.40 -39.14 -0.99
C SER A 615 42.77 -37.98 -0.03
N ALA A 616 41.81 -37.71 0.87
CA ALA A 616 41.85 -36.95 2.13
C ALA A 616 41.92 -35.40 2.09
N GLU A 617 40.80 -34.77 2.46
CA GLU A 617 40.82 -33.60 3.37
C GLU A 617 41.41 -34.05 4.73
N PRO A 618 42.02 -33.15 5.54
CA PRO A 618 41.20 -32.39 6.50
C PRO A 618 41.64 -30.95 6.87
N ASN A 619 40.64 -30.19 7.32
CA ASN A 619 40.57 -29.00 8.19
C ASN A 619 41.76 -28.53 9.07
N SER A 620 41.61 -27.28 9.54
CA SER A 620 42.37 -26.53 10.59
C SER A 620 43.71 -25.96 10.10
N GLU A 621 44.24 -24.84 10.61
CA GLU A 621 44.23 -24.18 11.93
C GLU A 621 44.17 -22.62 11.83
N THR A 622 44.24 -21.75 12.86
CA THR A 622 43.70 -21.68 14.24
C THR A 622 43.78 -20.20 14.72
N LYS A 623 43.03 -19.86 15.78
CA LYS A 623 42.77 -18.55 16.43
C LYS A 623 43.98 -17.64 16.79
N SER A 624 43.62 -16.39 17.14
CA SER A 624 44.20 -15.52 18.22
C SER A 624 45.48 -14.71 17.94
N GLU A 625 45.74 -13.54 18.55
CA GLU A 625 44.91 -12.53 19.28
C GLU A 625 45.71 -11.20 19.43
N PHE A 626 45.05 -10.09 19.82
CA PHE A 626 45.62 -8.77 20.21
C PHE A 626 46.33 -7.97 19.08
N ASN A 627 46.48 -6.62 19.14
CA ASN A 627 46.14 -5.66 20.20
C ASN A 627 45.57 -4.32 19.64
N LYS A 628 45.37 -3.32 20.51
CA LYS A 628 44.57 -2.10 20.28
C LYS A 628 45.29 -0.89 19.62
N ASP A 629 44.47 0.15 19.38
CA ASP A 629 44.76 1.60 19.32
C ASP A 629 45.46 2.16 18.07
N GLN A 630 45.25 3.41 17.61
CA GLN A 630 44.10 4.34 17.70
C GLN A 630 44.36 5.52 16.75
N ASP A 631 43.41 5.90 15.89
CA ASP A 631 43.19 7.32 15.53
C ASP A 631 41.71 7.55 15.21
N SER A 632 41.19 8.68 15.66
CA SER A 632 39.78 9.07 15.55
C SER A 632 39.72 10.50 15.04
N ARG A 633 39.01 10.73 13.93
CA ARG A 633 38.74 12.09 13.46
C ARG A 633 37.32 12.22 12.95
N ASP A 634 36.47 12.75 13.83
CA ASP A 634 35.16 13.27 13.47
C ASP A 634 35.28 14.34 12.38
N VAL A 635 34.36 14.29 11.42
CA VAL A 635 33.81 15.50 10.81
C VAL A 635 32.29 15.37 10.89
N SER A 636 31.73 15.95 11.95
CA SER A 636 30.29 16.06 12.13
C SER A 636 29.71 16.95 11.03
N SER A 637 29.13 16.35 10.00
CA SER A 637 28.37 17.09 8.99
C SER A 637 27.04 17.52 9.60
N GLU A 638 26.92 18.80 9.95
CA GLU A 638 25.75 19.34 10.62
C GLU A 638 24.46 19.11 9.82
N LEU A 639 23.49 18.45 10.44
CA LEU A 639 22.12 18.40 9.93
C LEU A 639 21.42 19.74 10.21
N VAL A 640 21.84 20.78 9.49
CA VAL A 640 21.10 22.04 9.39
C VAL A 640 19.69 21.71 8.90
N GLY A 641 18.69 21.97 9.74
CA GLY A 641 17.29 21.65 9.46
C GLY A 641 16.77 22.39 8.23
N LYS A 642 16.81 21.74 7.07
CA LYS A 642 16.14 22.25 5.86
C LYS A 642 14.63 22.11 6.03
N ASN A 643 14.01 23.17 6.54
CA ASN A 643 12.55 23.32 6.55
C ASN A 643 12.01 23.03 5.14
N THR A 644 11.10 22.06 5.02
CA THR A 644 10.42 21.78 3.75
C THR A 644 9.55 22.98 3.38
N PRO A 645 9.74 23.61 2.20
CA PRO A 645 8.97 24.79 1.81
C PRO A 645 7.48 24.47 1.70
N SER A 646 6.63 25.40 2.12
CA SER A 646 5.18 25.32 1.91
C SER A 646 4.75 26.06 0.65
N VAL A 647 3.53 25.78 0.17
CA VAL A 647 2.89 26.59 -0.90
C VAL A 647 2.83 28.07 -0.52
N THR A 648 2.64 28.38 0.77
CA THR A 648 2.62 29.74 1.31
C THR A 648 3.98 30.44 1.16
N ASP A 649 5.08 29.72 1.38
CA ASP A 649 6.44 30.28 1.21
C ASP A 649 6.73 30.59 -0.27
N LEU A 650 6.32 29.70 -1.18
CA LEU A 650 6.47 29.91 -2.63
C LEU A 650 5.59 31.07 -3.14
N LEU A 651 4.40 31.25 -2.56
CA LEU A 651 3.52 32.39 -2.84
C LEU A 651 4.09 33.72 -2.29
N ASN A 652 4.63 33.70 -1.07
CA ASN A 652 5.31 34.86 -0.48
C ASN A 652 6.56 35.26 -1.28
N TYR A 653 7.32 34.29 -1.79
CA TYR A 653 8.45 34.53 -2.69
C TYR A 653 8.00 35.13 -4.04
N PHE A 654 6.89 34.66 -4.63
CA PHE A 654 6.32 35.22 -5.85
C PHE A 654 5.86 36.69 -5.70
N LEU A 655 5.47 37.10 -4.48
CA LEU A 655 5.05 38.48 -4.17
C LEU A 655 6.16 39.36 -3.56
N ALA A 656 7.38 38.84 -3.42
CA ALA A 656 8.50 39.55 -2.81
C ALA A 656 8.99 40.74 -3.66
N PRO A 657 9.48 41.84 -3.03
CA PRO A 657 10.18 42.90 -3.74
C PRO A 657 11.47 42.41 -4.43
N GLU A 658 11.70 42.80 -5.68
CA GLU A 658 12.92 42.51 -6.42
C GLU A 658 13.65 43.80 -6.85
N ILE A 659 14.99 43.76 -6.91
CA ILE A 659 15.82 44.92 -7.27
C ILE A 659 16.33 44.79 -8.72
N LEU A 660 15.59 45.44 -9.62
CA LEU A 660 15.94 45.63 -11.03
C LEU A 660 17.26 46.41 -11.14
N SER A 661 18.34 45.69 -11.47
CA SER A 661 19.71 46.19 -11.43
C SER A 661 20.64 45.38 -12.35
N GLY A 662 21.91 45.78 -12.47
CA GLY A 662 22.85 45.17 -13.42
C GLY A 662 22.41 45.44 -14.86
N ASP A 663 22.16 44.36 -15.61
CA ASP A 663 21.60 44.40 -16.97
C ASP A 663 20.08 44.56 -16.97
N ASN A 664 19.40 44.11 -15.90
CA ASN A 664 17.94 44.16 -15.73
C ASN A 664 17.46 45.55 -15.22
N LYS A 665 18.12 46.64 -15.59
CA LYS A 665 17.76 48.00 -15.16
C LYS A 665 16.46 48.47 -15.81
N TYR A 666 15.66 49.21 -15.04
CA TYR A 666 14.44 49.84 -15.52
C TYR A 666 14.75 51.13 -16.29
N TYR A 667 14.21 51.30 -17.49
CA TYR A 667 14.25 52.59 -18.18
C TYR A 667 13.27 53.57 -17.53
N CYS A 668 13.81 54.51 -16.75
CA CYS A 668 13.01 55.51 -16.06
C CYS A 668 12.80 56.73 -16.96
N GLU A 669 11.56 56.96 -17.40
CA GLU A 669 11.19 58.09 -18.26
C GLU A 669 11.62 59.45 -17.65
N LYS A 670 11.41 59.66 -16.35
CA LYS A 670 11.83 60.89 -15.65
C LYS A 670 13.36 61.07 -15.56
N CYS A 671 14.14 60.01 -15.76
CA CYS A 671 15.60 60.08 -15.82
C CYS A 671 16.14 59.98 -17.27
N ALA A 672 15.28 59.75 -18.26
CA ALA A 672 15.64 59.42 -19.65
C ALA A 672 16.77 58.37 -19.79
N SER A 673 16.83 57.40 -18.88
CA SER A 673 17.97 56.49 -18.75
C SER A 673 17.64 55.20 -17.99
N LEU A 674 18.50 54.18 -18.17
CA LEU A 674 18.46 52.93 -17.40
C LEU A 674 18.92 53.18 -15.96
N GLN A 675 18.03 52.89 -15.01
CA GLN A 675 18.21 53.13 -13.58
C GLN A 675 17.98 51.84 -12.78
N ASN A 676 18.59 51.75 -11.61
CA ASN A 676 18.19 50.71 -10.65
C ASN A 676 16.78 51.04 -10.12
N ALA A 677 15.93 50.03 -10.02
CA ALA A 677 14.55 50.17 -9.53
C ALA A 677 14.17 49.02 -8.60
N GLU A 678 13.17 49.24 -7.78
CA GLU A 678 12.50 48.20 -6.98
C GLU A 678 11.17 47.86 -7.66
N LYS A 679 10.94 46.58 -8.00
CA LYS A 679 9.66 46.07 -8.51
C LYS A 679 8.97 45.28 -7.40
N THR A 680 7.69 45.56 -7.19
CA THR A 680 6.82 44.87 -6.24
C THR A 680 5.56 44.39 -6.95
N MET A 681 5.02 43.24 -6.51
CA MET A 681 3.83 42.60 -7.09
C MET A 681 2.82 42.34 -5.98
N GLN A 682 1.56 42.74 -6.19
CA GLN A 682 0.52 42.71 -5.16
C GLN A 682 -0.81 42.27 -5.78
N ILE A 683 -1.50 41.29 -5.19
CA ILE A 683 -2.83 40.88 -5.66
C ILE A 683 -3.84 41.95 -5.23
N VAL A 684 -4.66 42.44 -6.16
CA VAL A 684 -5.65 43.50 -5.91
C VAL A 684 -7.10 43.06 -6.14
N GLU A 685 -7.28 41.95 -6.86
CA GLU A 685 -8.59 41.31 -7.07
C GLU A 685 -8.41 39.80 -7.06
N GLU A 686 -9.18 39.10 -6.22
CA GLU A 686 -9.06 37.65 -6.03
C GLU A 686 -10.07 36.81 -6.84
N PRO A 687 -9.67 35.66 -7.42
CA PRO A 687 -10.57 34.76 -8.14
C PRO A 687 -11.48 33.97 -7.18
N GLU A 688 -12.48 33.27 -7.71
CA GLU A 688 -13.27 32.30 -6.94
C GLU A 688 -12.53 30.95 -6.80
N TYR A 689 -11.81 30.56 -7.84
CA TYR A 689 -10.94 29.40 -7.88
C TYR A 689 -9.50 29.83 -8.22
N LEU A 690 -8.59 29.67 -7.27
CA LEU A 690 -7.18 30.00 -7.41
C LEU A 690 -6.39 28.78 -7.92
N ILE A 691 -5.85 28.88 -9.14
CA ILE A 691 -4.93 27.89 -9.71
C ILE A 691 -3.49 28.29 -9.37
N LEU A 692 -2.72 27.37 -8.78
CA LEU A 692 -1.29 27.53 -8.51
C LEU A 692 -0.48 26.47 -9.26
N THR A 693 0.43 26.90 -10.12
CA THR A 693 1.30 26.03 -10.92
C THR A 693 2.68 25.99 -10.27
N LEU A 694 3.14 24.83 -9.78
CA LEU A 694 4.47 24.70 -9.16
C LEU A 694 5.53 24.47 -10.24
N LEU A 695 6.45 25.42 -10.42
CA LEU A 695 7.48 25.41 -11.48
C LEU A 695 8.60 24.40 -11.20
N ARG A 696 8.26 23.11 -11.24
CA ARG A 696 9.13 21.97 -10.91
C ARG A 696 10.12 21.57 -12.00
N PHE A 697 10.35 22.39 -13.02
CA PHE A 697 11.34 22.10 -14.06
C PHE A 697 12.34 23.25 -14.17
N SER A 698 13.61 22.95 -13.92
CA SER A 698 14.72 23.90 -13.99
C SER A 698 15.75 23.44 -15.02
N TYR A 699 16.42 24.37 -15.68
CA TYR A 699 17.58 24.08 -16.52
C TYR A 699 18.84 24.20 -15.67
N ASP A 700 19.71 23.19 -15.71
CA ASP A 700 21.04 23.27 -15.11
C ASP A 700 22.05 23.79 -16.15
N PRO A 701 22.55 25.03 -16.04
CA PRO A 701 23.47 25.61 -17.02
C PRO A 701 24.89 25.04 -16.93
N LYS A 702 25.23 24.25 -15.90
CA LYS A 702 26.54 23.57 -15.79
C LYS A 702 26.52 22.22 -16.48
N CYS A 703 25.41 21.51 -16.38
CA CYS A 703 25.23 20.18 -16.98
C CYS A 703 24.51 20.21 -18.35
N HIS A 704 24.00 21.36 -18.77
CA HIS A 704 23.15 21.57 -19.96
C HIS A 704 21.87 20.72 -20.01
N ILE A 705 21.40 20.23 -18.85
CA ILE A 705 20.28 19.29 -18.72
C ILE A 705 19.09 19.97 -18.03
N ARG A 706 17.87 19.70 -18.53
CA ARG A 706 16.62 20.07 -17.86
C ARG A 706 16.31 19.03 -16.77
N ARG A 707 16.22 19.47 -15.51
CA ARG A 707 15.98 18.62 -14.34
C ARG A 707 14.61 18.91 -13.70
N LYS A 708 13.95 17.86 -13.19
CA LYS A 708 12.79 18.01 -12.32
C LYS A 708 13.22 18.29 -10.88
N ILE A 709 12.51 19.21 -10.22
CA ILE A 709 12.64 19.51 -8.80
C ILE A 709 11.73 18.53 -8.04
N LEU A 710 12.34 17.53 -7.41
CA LEU A 710 11.66 16.49 -6.62
C LEU A 710 11.42 16.91 -5.16
N ASP A 711 11.87 18.10 -4.76
CA ASP A 711 11.80 18.59 -3.39
C ASP A 711 10.34 18.59 -2.86
N SER A 712 10.15 18.08 -1.65
CA SER A 712 8.82 18.01 -1.02
C SER A 712 8.31 19.42 -0.71
N VAL A 713 7.03 19.68 -1.00
CA VAL A 713 6.37 20.96 -0.73
C VAL A 713 5.14 20.71 0.13
N SER A 714 5.04 21.40 1.27
CA SER A 714 3.89 21.26 2.18
C SER A 714 2.65 21.90 1.56
N LEU A 715 1.58 21.10 1.42
CA LEU A 715 0.30 21.49 0.84
C LEU A 715 -0.71 21.81 1.96
N PRO A 716 -1.03 23.08 2.24
CA PRO A 716 -2.01 23.43 3.25
C PRO A 716 -3.45 23.12 2.78
N LEU A 717 -4.32 22.70 3.71
CA LEU A 717 -5.75 22.47 3.40
C LEU A 717 -6.54 23.79 3.26
N LEU A 718 -6.06 24.83 3.96
CA LEU A 718 -6.53 26.20 3.97
C LEU A 718 -5.31 27.10 3.71
N LEU A 719 -5.35 27.87 2.62
CA LEU A 719 -4.37 28.86 2.22
C LEU A 719 -4.96 30.26 2.44
N GLU A 720 -4.16 31.20 2.92
CA GLU A 720 -4.56 32.60 3.05
C GLU A 720 -3.91 33.44 1.95
N LEU A 721 -4.74 34.04 1.08
CA LEU A 721 -4.28 34.85 -0.04
C LEU A 721 -4.23 36.33 0.38
N PRO A 722 -3.06 37.02 0.34
CA PRO A 722 -2.96 38.43 0.71
C PRO A 722 -3.45 39.33 -0.44
N VAL A 723 -4.58 40.02 -0.23
CA VAL A 723 -5.21 40.90 -1.22
C VAL A 723 -5.22 42.35 -0.74
N LYS A 724 -4.78 43.29 -1.57
CA LYS A 724 -4.81 44.72 -1.31
C LYS A 724 -5.93 45.40 -2.09
N ARG A 725 -7.07 45.58 -1.42
CA ARG A 725 -8.22 46.31 -1.94
C ARG A 725 -8.00 47.82 -1.79
N ALA A 726 -8.36 48.58 -2.82
CA ALA A 726 -8.38 50.05 -2.74
C ALA A 726 -9.60 50.52 -1.93
N THR A 727 -9.37 51.31 -0.87
CA THR A 727 -10.42 51.88 -0.01
C THR A 727 -11.19 52.97 -0.75
N SER A 728 -12.41 52.66 -1.19
CA SER A 728 -13.36 53.68 -1.67
C SER A 728 -13.77 54.61 -0.51
N PRO A 729 -13.69 55.94 -0.64
CA PRO A 729 -14.06 56.88 0.43
C PRO A 729 -15.56 56.98 0.77
N LEU A 730 -16.42 56.14 0.18
CA LEU A 730 -17.88 56.33 0.17
C LEU A 730 -18.67 55.08 0.61
N ALA A 731 -18.63 54.75 1.91
CA ALA A 731 -19.51 53.75 2.52
C ALA A 731 -19.71 53.94 4.05
N VAL A 732 -20.04 55.14 4.53
CA VAL A 732 -20.33 55.41 5.97
C VAL A 732 -21.70 56.07 6.14
N VAL A 733 -22.78 55.28 6.13
CA VAL A 733 -24.13 55.71 6.54
C VAL A 733 -24.90 54.56 7.21
N SER A 734 -25.09 54.68 8.53
CA SER A 734 -26.14 54.04 9.37
C SER A 734 -26.19 52.49 9.45
N GLY A 735 -26.61 51.88 10.58
CA GLY A 735 -27.18 52.48 11.80
C GLY A 735 -26.76 51.78 13.08
N SER A 736 -26.66 52.56 14.15
CA SER A 736 -26.47 52.09 15.53
C SER A 736 -27.75 51.42 16.06
N TRP A 737 -27.62 50.58 17.09
CA TRP A 737 -28.41 50.74 18.32
C TRP A 737 -27.50 50.55 19.54
N SER A 738 -27.64 51.45 20.51
CA SER A 738 -26.90 51.48 21.78
C SER A 738 -27.79 51.06 22.94
N VAL A 739 -27.19 50.45 23.97
CA VAL A 739 -27.74 50.40 25.33
C VAL A 739 -26.58 50.66 26.30
N ASP A 740 -26.80 51.57 27.24
CA ASP A 740 -25.76 52.17 28.08
C ASP A 740 -25.42 51.34 29.33
N VAL A 741 -24.17 51.44 29.78
CA VAL A 741 -23.79 51.53 31.20
C VAL A 741 -22.67 52.57 31.32
N GLU A 742 -22.64 53.30 32.44
CA GLU A 742 -21.99 54.62 32.61
C GLU A 742 -20.76 54.57 33.55
N ILE A 743 -19.97 55.66 33.59
CA ILE A 743 -19.04 56.08 34.69
C ILE A 743 -17.73 55.21 34.85
N SER A 744 -16.52 55.76 35.02
CA SER A 744 -16.03 57.16 35.06
C SER A 744 -14.58 57.31 34.55
N ASP A 745 -14.17 58.57 34.50
CA ASP A 745 -12.89 59.20 34.18
C ASP A 745 -11.64 58.71 34.95
N ILE A 746 -10.46 58.96 34.37
CA ILE A 746 -9.37 59.84 34.88
C ILE A 746 -8.16 59.75 33.92
N GLY A 747 -7.35 60.82 33.75
CA GLY A 747 -5.96 60.67 33.26
C GLY A 747 -5.49 61.48 32.03
N GLU A 748 -5.74 62.79 32.03
CA GLU A 748 -5.01 63.91 31.40
C GLU A 748 -4.06 63.73 30.16
N ASN A 749 -4.20 64.71 29.25
CA ASN A 749 -3.34 65.00 28.09
C ASN A 749 -1.89 65.41 28.44
N LEU A 750 -0.90 65.04 27.61
CA LEU A 750 0.19 65.86 27.01
C LEU A 750 1.22 64.92 26.30
N ALA A 751 1.98 65.28 25.27
CA ALA A 751 2.12 66.48 24.44
C ALA A 751 2.43 66.05 22.98
N LYS A 752 1.70 66.51 21.95
CA LYS A 752 1.99 67.67 21.07
C LYS A 752 3.36 67.67 20.34
N LYS A 753 3.28 67.57 19.00
CA LYS A 753 4.31 67.78 17.96
C LYS A 753 5.41 66.70 17.91
N LEU A 754 5.90 66.27 16.74
CA LEU A 754 5.89 66.88 15.40
C LEU A 754 5.20 66.03 14.31
N LYS A 755 4.69 66.69 13.26
CA LYS A 755 4.53 66.13 11.90
C LYS A 755 5.59 66.79 11.01
N PRO A 756 6.07 66.09 9.98
CA PRO A 756 5.71 66.54 8.63
C PRO A 756 5.23 65.42 7.69
N SER A 757 4.64 65.85 6.59
CA SER A 757 4.21 65.13 5.38
C SER A 757 4.90 63.79 5.04
N GLY A 758 4.09 62.77 4.75
CA GLY A 758 4.56 61.47 4.23
C GLY A 758 3.60 60.32 4.49
N ALA A 759 2.29 60.54 4.35
CA ALA A 759 1.28 59.51 4.60
C ALA A 759 0.99 58.71 3.32
N ASP A 760 1.85 57.74 3.02
CA ASP A 760 1.37 56.55 2.32
C ASP A 760 0.36 55.85 3.24
N GLU A 761 -0.84 55.56 2.74
CA GLU A 761 -1.79 54.72 3.47
C GLU A 761 -1.23 53.30 3.58
N VAL A 762 -0.81 52.91 4.79
CA VAL A 762 -0.40 51.53 5.10
C VAL A 762 -1.64 50.64 5.13
N SER A 763 -2.18 50.37 3.95
CA SER A 763 -3.23 49.38 3.70
C SER A 763 -2.66 48.00 3.97
N CYS A 764 -2.98 47.48 5.16
CA CYS A 764 -2.67 46.10 5.52
C CYS A 764 -3.41 45.17 4.54
N PRO A 765 -2.74 44.19 3.90
CA PRO A 765 -3.41 43.26 3.00
C PRO A 765 -4.50 42.48 3.75
N GLN A 766 -5.68 42.38 3.16
CA GLN A 766 -6.73 41.50 3.64
C GLN A 766 -6.38 40.07 3.26
N LEU A 767 -6.25 39.20 4.25
CA LEU A 767 -6.11 37.76 4.03
C LEU A 767 -7.47 37.19 3.63
N VAL A 768 -7.54 36.52 2.48
CA VAL A 768 -8.73 35.84 1.99
C VAL A 768 -8.54 34.32 2.12
N PRO A 769 -9.44 33.60 2.82
CA PRO A 769 -9.33 32.15 2.98
C PRO A 769 -9.69 31.38 1.70
N PHE A 770 -8.81 30.45 1.32
CA PHE A 770 -8.92 29.55 0.16
C PHE A 770 -8.74 28.09 0.60
N VAL A 771 -9.69 27.24 0.24
CA VAL A 771 -9.78 25.83 0.66
C VAL A 771 -9.36 24.92 -0.49
N LEU A 772 -8.38 24.04 -0.28
CA LEU A 772 -7.84 23.17 -1.33
C LEU A 772 -8.93 22.25 -1.91
N SER A 773 -9.14 22.29 -3.22
CA SER A 773 -10.19 21.53 -3.93
C SER A 773 -9.62 20.34 -4.70
N SER A 774 -8.47 20.51 -5.35
CA SER A 774 -7.80 19.44 -6.10
C SER A 774 -6.27 19.66 -6.25
N VAL A 775 -5.57 18.56 -6.51
CA VAL A 775 -4.11 18.47 -6.69
C VAL A 775 -3.84 17.57 -7.90
N VAL A 776 -3.27 18.12 -8.96
CA VAL A 776 -2.74 17.35 -10.09
C VAL A 776 -1.29 16.99 -9.78
N VAL A 777 -0.95 15.70 -9.92
CA VAL A 777 0.36 15.13 -9.63
C VAL A 777 1.05 14.76 -10.94
N HIS A 778 2.36 15.01 -11.02
CA HIS A 778 3.21 14.46 -12.07
C HIS A 778 4.18 13.43 -11.48
N SER A 779 4.07 12.19 -11.94
CA SER A 779 4.99 11.07 -11.67
C SER A 779 6.04 10.96 -12.77
N GLY A 780 7.29 10.71 -12.40
CA GLY A 780 8.43 10.59 -13.34
C GLY A 780 9.45 11.72 -13.18
N VAL A 781 10.67 11.52 -13.69
CA VAL A 781 11.84 12.41 -13.44
C VAL A 781 12.16 13.38 -14.58
N SER A 782 11.63 13.12 -15.79
CA SER A 782 11.81 13.98 -16.97
C SER A 782 10.70 15.05 -17.05
N SER A 783 10.88 16.03 -17.94
CA SER A 783 9.81 16.89 -18.44
C SER A 783 9.14 16.37 -19.71
N GLU A 784 9.71 15.35 -20.33
CA GLU A 784 9.31 14.80 -21.64
C GLU A 784 8.58 13.46 -21.50
N SER A 785 8.71 12.81 -20.35
CA SER A 785 8.07 11.54 -20.03
C SER A 785 7.66 11.47 -18.55
N GLY A 786 6.52 10.86 -18.30
CA GLY A 786 5.90 10.74 -16.98
C GLY A 786 4.42 10.42 -17.07
N HIS A 787 3.75 10.33 -15.93
CA HIS A 787 2.32 10.07 -15.81
C HIS A 787 1.63 11.14 -14.97
N TYR A 788 0.39 11.46 -15.31
CA TYR A 788 -0.43 12.43 -14.60
C TYR A 788 -1.67 11.78 -14.02
N TYR A 789 -1.98 12.13 -12.77
CA TYR A 789 -3.22 11.77 -12.09
C TYR A 789 -3.65 12.94 -11.19
N SER A 790 -4.90 12.94 -10.70
CA SER A 790 -5.38 14.01 -9.83
C SER A 790 -6.13 13.51 -8.59
N TYR A 791 -5.86 14.16 -7.47
CA TYR A 791 -6.67 14.10 -6.26
C TYR A 791 -7.70 15.24 -6.31
N ALA A 792 -8.96 14.97 -6.02
CA ALA A 792 -9.97 16.03 -5.91
C ALA A 792 -11.07 15.65 -4.91
N ARG A 793 -11.68 16.65 -4.28
CA ARG A 793 -12.85 16.51 -3.41
C ARG A 793 -13.96 17.45 -3.83
N ASN A 794 -15.19 17.19 -3.37
CA ASN A 794 -16.28 18.14 -3.55
C ASN A 794 -16.21 19.24 -2.48
N VAL A 795 -16.46 20.50 -2.85
CA VAL A 795 -16.42 21.68 -1.98
C VAL A 795 -17.71 22.49 -2.13
N THR A 796 -18.84 21.83 -1.84
CA THR A 796 -20.17 22.45 -1.76
C THR A 796 -20.29 23.36 -0.53
N GLY A 797 -20.98 24.49 -0.69
CA GLY A 797 -21.05 25.56 0.31
C GLY A 797 -22.13 25.45 1.39
N SER A 798 -22.87 24.33 1.45
CA SER A 798 -24.08 24.18 2.27
C SER A 798 -23.95 23.08 3.34
N GLY A 799 -23.51 23.47 4.54
CA GLY A 799 -23.60 22.62 5.73
C GLY A 799 -25.04 22.59 6.28
N SER A 800 -25.58 21.39 6.52
CA SER A 800 -26.88 21.22 7.18
C SER A 800 -26.78 21.53 8.68
N SER A 801 -27.85 22.08 9.26
CA SER A 801 -27.87 22.56 10.64
C SER A 801 -27.96 21.42 11.67
N GLY A 802 -26.82 21.07 12.26
CA GLY A 802 -26.77 20.38 13.55
C GLY A 802 -26.89 21.38 14.70
N GLN A 803 -27.67 21.06 15.74
CA GLN A 803 -27.85 21.95 16.89
C GLN A 803 -26.60 21.98 17.78
N CYS A 804 -25.89 23.11 17.83
CA CYS A 804 -24.89 23.36 18.85
C CYS A 804 -25.53 24.09 20.04
N HIS A 805 -25.34 23.56 21.26
CA HIS A 805 -25.80 24.22 22.48
C HIS A 805 -24.89 25.39 22.85
N GLN A 806 -25.48 26.43 23.46
CA GLN A 806 -24.75 27.62 23.90
C GLN A 806 -23.62 27.28 24.89
N SER A 807 -22.43 27.85 24.65
CA SER A 807 -21.46 28.18 25.71
C SER A 807 -20.62 29.39 25.27
N LYS A 808 -20.10 30.13 26.25
CA LYS A 808 -19.58 31.50 26.07
C LYS A 808 -18.07 31.52 25.80
N ALA A 809 -17.62 32.59 25.15
CA ALA A 809 -16.20 32.96 25.03
C ALA A 809 -15.65 33.60 26.32
N PHE A 810 -14.44 34.18 26.22
CA PHE A 810 -13.57 34.76 27.27
C PHE A 810 -12.68 33.74 28.00
N SER A 811 -11.39 34.01 28.28
CA SER A 811 -10.52 35.12 27.82
C SER A 811 -9.03 34.83 28.08
N LEU A 812 -8.14 35.57 27.40
CA LEU A 812 -6.68 35.59 27.63
C LEU A 812 -6.30 36.07 29.04
N ILE A 813 -5.24 35.50 29.62
CA ILE A 813 -4.44 36.08 30.72
C ILE A 813 -2.95 35.88 30.41
N SER A 814 -2.11 36.89 30.66
CA SER A 814 -0.66 36.85 30.47
C SER A 814 0.11 36.36 31.72
N PRO A 815 1.33 35.81 31.57
CA PRO A 815 2.06 35.18 32.67
C PRO A 815 2.86 36.16 33.52
N GLN A 816 3.00 35.88 34.83
CA GLN A 816 4.10 36.43 35.62
C GLN A 816 4.43 35.65 36.92
N ASN A 817 5.73 35.41 37.10
CA ASN A 817 6.48 35.22 38.37
C ASN A 817 6.43 33.90 39.20
N LYS A 818 7.66 33.40 39.40
CA LYS A 818 8.19 32.47 40.43
C LYS A 818 7.82 30.98 40.29
N LEU A 819 8.75 30.05 40.05
CA LEU A 819 10.07 29.69 40.64
C LEU A 819 9.96 28.57 41.70
N LEU A 820 10.31 27.33 41.32
CA LEU A 820 11.49 26.56 41.80
C LEU A 820 11.38 25.07 41.40
N ALA A 821 12.48 24.48 40.87
CA ALA A 821 12.89 23.05 40.83
C ALA A 821 11.87 21.95 40.40
N GLU A 822 12.23 20.86 39.71
CA GLU A 822 13.51 20.39 39.12
C GLU A 822 13.23 19.46 37.90
N GLU A 823 14.24 18.82 37.33
CA GLU A 823 14.22 18.24 35.97
C GLU A 823 13.62 16.82 35.83
N SER A 824 12.88 16.55 34.73
CA SER A 824 13.09 15.34 33.88
C SER A 824 12.16 15.27 32.64
N SER A 825 12.76 15.11 31.45
CA SER A 825 12.23 14.53 30.18
C SER A 825 10.72 14.61 29.86
N CYS A 826 10.34 15.46 28.91
CA CYS A 826 9.04 15.38 28.22
C CYS A 826 9.10 14.47 26.98
N THR A 827 8.39 13.35 26.99
CA THR A 827 7.98 12.65 25.76
C THR A 827 6.73 13.32 25.20
N VAL A 828 6.80 13.94 24.03
CA VAL A 828 5.63 14.55 23.38
C VAL A 828 4.71 13.45 22.86
N ILE A 829 3.55 13.30 23.49
CA ILE A 829 2.43 12.53 22.97
C ILE A 829 1.61 13.49 22.10
N GLU A 830 1.69 13.35 20.78
CA GLU A 830 0.73 13.98 19.87
C GLU A 830 -0.59 13.20 19.98
N ASN A 831 -1.46 13.63 20.90
CA ASN A 831 -2.81 13.09 21.03
C ASN A 831 -3.64 13.45 19.80
N GLU A 832 -4.16 12.43 19.11
CA GLU A 832 -5.17 12.59 18.06
C GLU A 832 -6.47 13.14 18.68
N LEU A 833 -6.72 14.45 18.51
CA LEU A 833 -8.02 15.06 18.80
C LEU A 833 -8.84 15.14 17.51
N ASP A 834 -9.19 13.98 16.98
CA ASP A 834 -9.94 13.85 15.73
C ASP A 834 -11.38 14.35 15.94
N THR A 835 -11.74 15.50 15.38
CA THR A 835 -13.10 16.06 15.42
C THR A 835 -13.37 16.89 14.16
N GLU A 836 -14.57 16.68 13.60
CA GLU A 836 -15.18 17.36 12.43
C GLU A 836 -14.89 16.85 10.99
N MET A 837 -15.99 16.78 10.21
CA MET A 837 -16.09 16.85 8.74
C MET A 837 -15.45 15.74 7.86
N PRO A 838 -16.21 14.69 7.50
CA PRO A 838 -15.85 13.81 6.38
C PRO A 838 -16.05 14.51 5.02
N LYS A 839 -15.02 15.19 4.51
CA LYS A 839 -14.96 15.69 3.13
C LYS A 839 -14.19 14.70 2.26
N GLU A 840 -14.93 13.74 1.69
CA GLU A 840 -14.39 12.65 0.86
C GLU A 840 -13.47 13.15 -0.26
N TRP A 841 -12.27 12.57 -0.34
CA TRP A 841 -11.36 12.75 -1.45
C TRP A 841 -11.43 11.56 -2.41
N PHE A 842 -11.26 11.85 -3.69
CA PHE A 842 -11.21 10.89 -4.78
C PHE A 842 -9.85 11.00 -5.47
N LEU A 843 -9.26 9.85 -5.82
CA LEU A 843 -8.09 9.73 -6.69
C LEU A 843 -8.58 9.34 -8.08
N PHE A 844 -8.36 10.22 -9.06
CA PHE A 844 -8.65 10.01 -10.48
C PHE A 844 -7.36 9.65 -11.21
N ASN A 845 -7.26 8.40 -11.67
CA ASN A 845 -6.14 7.90 -12.44
C ASN A 845 -6.68 7.29 -13.75
N ASP A 846 -6.72 8.12 -14.79
CA ASP A 846 -7.38 7.84 -16.07
C ASP A 846 -8.78 7.23 -15.89
N SER A 847 -8.97 5.96 -16.29
CA SER A 847 -10.27 5.28 -16.30
C SER A 847 -10.72 4.82 -14.91
N ARG A 848 -9.90 5.05 -13.89
CA ARG A 848 -10.08 4.54 -12.52
C ARG A 848 -10.33 5.69 -11.55
N VAL A 849 -11.27 5.49 -10.64
CA VAL A 849 -11.54 6.40 -9.52
C VAL A 849 -11.59 5.57 -8.25
N THR A 850 -10.83 5.97 -7.23
CA THR A 850 -10.83 5.34 -5.90
C THR A 850 -11.04 6.39 -4.81
N PHE A 851 -11.56 5.97 -3.65
CA PHE A 851 -11.58 6.81 -2.46
C PHE A 851 -10.17 6.99 -1.89
N THR A 852 -9.92 8.12 -1.23
CA THR A 852 -8.63 8.41 -0.59
C THR A 852 -8.78 9.45 0.53
N SER A 853 -7.67 9.81 1.18
CA SER A 853 -7.64 10.72 2.33
C SER A 853 -6.71 11.91 2.11
N PHE A 854 -6.99 13.05 2.74
CA PHE A 854 -6.10 14.22 2.65
C PHE A 854 -4.68 13.92 3.15
N GLN A 855 -4.54 13.07 4.17
CA GLN A 855 -3.22 12.62 4.64
C GLN A 855 -2.41 11.91 3.54
N SER A 856 -3.08 11.24 2.59
CA SER A 856 -2.41 10.66 1.42
C SER A 856 -1.95 11.72 0.42
N VAL A 857 -2.73 12.81 0.25
CA VAL A 857 -2.36 13.98 -0.58
C VAL A 857 -1.18 14.74 0.02
N GLN A 858 -1.11 14.89 1.35
CA GLN A 858 0.03 15.52 2.02
C GLN A 858 1.32 14.68 1.92
N LYS A 859 1.19 13.35 1.89
CA LYS A 859 2.34 12.42 1.94
C LYS A 859 2.82 11.93 0.56
N ILE A 860 2.31 12.47 -0.56
CA ILE A 860 2.65 12.04 -1.94
C ILE A 860 4.17 11.87 -2.14
N THR A 861 4.94 12.95 -2.10
CA THR A 861 6.39 12.93 -2.38
C THR A 861 7.19 12.12 -1.34
N SER A 862 6.66 11.95 -0.12
CA SER A 862 7.28 11.10 0.91
C SER A 862 7.02 9.60 0.73
N ARG A 863 5.91 9.23 0.07
CA ARG A 863 5.60 7.83 -0.30
C ARG A 863 6.23 7.46 -1.64
N PHE A 864 6.23 8.40 -2.58
CA PHE A 864 6.66 8.22 -3.96
C PHE A 864 7.64 9.34 -4.36
N PRO A 865 8.96 9.17 -4.18
CA PRO A 865 9.94 10.25 -4.39
C PRO A 865 10.06 10.79 -5.83
N LYS A 866 9.50 10.09 -6.83
CA LYS A 866 9.40 10.58 -8.22
C LYS A 866 8.12 11.39 -8.48
N ASP A 867 7.17 11.39 -7.54
CA ASP A 867 5.84 11.98 -7.70
C ASP A 867 5.74 13.30 -6.97
N THR A 868 5.20 14.29 -7.66
CA THR A 868 5.19 15.67 -7.16
C THR A 868 3.90 16.38 -7.55
N ALA A 869 3.25 17.03 -6.59
CA ALA A 869 2.17 17.97 -6.90
C ALA A 869 2.67 19.06 -7.87
N TYR A 870 1.92 19.28 -8.95
CA TYR A 870 2.31 20.11 -10.09
C TYR A 870 1.35 21.28 -10.31
N VAL A 871 0.03 21.04 -10.24
CA VAL A 871 -0.99 22.08 -10.22
C VAL A 871 -1.89 21.87 -9.00
N LEU A 872 -2.22 22.95 -8.30
CA LEU A 872 -3.15 22.99 -7.18
C LEU A 872 -4.33 23.87 -7.56
N ILE A 873 -5.55 23.47 -7.22
CA ILE A 873 -6.73 24.33 -7.33
C ILE A 873 -7.34 24.49 -5.94
N TYR A 874 -7.43 25.73 -5.47
CA TYR A 874 -8.13 26.10 -4.25
C TYR A 874 -9.43 26.84 -4.60
N LYS A 875 -10.44 26.73 -3.76
CA LYS A 875 -11.71 27.46 -3.85
C LYS A 875 -11.81 28.49 -2.72
N LYS A 876 -12.26 29.70 -3.02
CA LYS A 876 -12.52 30.77 -2.05
C LYS A 876 -13.56 30.35 -0.99
N GLN A 877 -13.41 30.81 0.24
CA GLN A 877 -14.38 30.59 1.31
C GLN A 877 -15.22 31.86 1.56
N ASN A 878 -16.39 31.92 0.93
CA ASN A 878 -17.28 33.08 1.02
C ASN A 878 -17.81 33.28 2.45
N SER A 879 -17.56 34.47 3.00
CA SER A 879 -17.71 34.79 4.42
C SER A 879 -19.04 35.47 4.78
N THR A 880 -19.99 35.52 3.85
CA THR A 880 -21.27 36.25 4.00
C THR A 880 -22.46 35.37 3.64
N CYS A 881 -23.16 34.87 4.66
CA CYS A 881 -24.48 34.25 4.50
C CYS A 881 -25.47 34.96 5.42
N GLY A 882 -26.37 35.76 4.83
CA GLY A 882 -27.40 36.51 5.54
C GLY A 882 -28.48 37.01 4.58
N TYR A 883 -29.74 36.88 5.00
CA TYR A 883 -30.97 37.28 4.31
C TYR A 883 -31.45 36.43 3.11
N ASN A 884 -32.37 35.52 3.45
CA ASN A 884 -33.67 35.28 2.81
C ASN A 884 -33.77 35.07 1.29
N THR A 885 -33.98 33.81 0.91
CA THR A 885 -35.01 33.45 -0.09
C THR A 885 -35.99 32.43 0.52
N ASN A 886 -37.29 32.64 0.31
CA ASN A 886 -38.33 31.77 0.87
C ASN A 886 -38.49 30.51 -0.01
N SER A 887 -38.05 29.36 0.49
CA SER A 887 -38.25 28.08 -0.21
C SER A 887 -39.68 27.56 -0.02
N ALA A 888 -40.52 27.74 -1.04
CA ALA A 888 -41.76 27.00 -1.19
C ALA A 888 -41.52 25.74 -2.05
N ASN A 889 -42.19 24.64 -1.72
CA ASN A 889 -42.15 23.34 -2.41
C ASN A 889 -40.78 22.64 -2.45
N GLY A 890 -40.48 21.82 -1.45
CA GLY A 890 -39.39 20.85 -1.52
C GLY A 890 -39.83 19.52 -2.14
N LEU A 891 -39.04 18.96 -3.07
CA LEU A 891 -38.99 17.51 -3.39
C LEU A 891 -37.73 17.11 -4.21
N TRP A 892 -36.53 17.56 -3.82
CA TRP A 892 -35.29 17.19 -4.50
C TRP A 892 -34.20 16.80 -3.51
N VAL A 893 -33.95 15.50 -3.39
CA VAL A 893 -32.82 14.90 -2.67
C VAL A 893 -32.06 14.03 -3.66
N ASN A 894 -30.76 14.27 -3.81
CA ASN A 894 -29.81 13.51 -4.64
C ASN A 894 -30.16 13.39 -6.14
N GLY A 895 -30.00 14.49 -6.87
CA GLY A 895 -29.89 14.46 -8.32
C GLY A 895 -29.56 15.83 -8.90
N ASP A 896 -28.53 15.92 -9.76
CA ASP A 896 -28.30 17.10 -10.59
C ASP A 896 -29.54 17.36 -11.46
N PRO A 897 -29.90 18.63 -11.76
CA PRO A 897 -30.92 18.93 -12.74
C PRO A 897 -30.57 18.25 -14.08
N PRO A 898 -31.54 17.69 -14.83
CA PRO A 898 -31.26 17.03 -16.08
C PRO A 898 -30.59 17.98 -17.08
N LEU A 899 -29.66 17.45 -17.87
CA LEU A 899 -29.07 18.16 -19.02
C LEU A 899 -30.18 18.69 -19.93
N GLN A 900 -29.98 19.89 -20.49
CA GLN A 900 -30.92 20.50 -21.45
C GLN A 900 -31.30 19.48 -22.53
N LYS A 901 -32.60 19.36 -22.81
CA LYS A 901 -33.14 18.31 -23.68
C LYS A 901 -32.44 18.27 -25.04
N ASP A 902 -32.21 19.43 -25.66
CA ASP A 902 -31.56 19.53 -26.98
C ASP A 902 -30.12 18.99 -26.97
N LEU A 903 -29.39 19.19 -25.86
CA LEU A 903 -28.05 18.63 -25.65
C LEU A 903 -28.11 17.12 -25.39
N MET A 904 -29.09 16.65 -24.62
CA MET A 904 -29.32 15.22 -24.39
C MET A 904 -29.71 14.48 -25.68
N ASP A 905 -30.56 15.07 -26.52
CA ASP A 905 -30.95 14.55 -27.83
C ASP A 905 -29.75 14.56 -28.81
N ALA A 906 -28.92 15.61 -28.79
CA ALA A 906 -27.68 15.67 -29.57
C ALA A 906 -26.66 14.59 -29.15
N ILE A 907 -26.40 14.45 -27.85
CA ILE A 907 -25.53 13.39 -27.30
C ILE A 907 -26.08 12.00 -27.64
N THR A 908 -27.40 11.80 -27.59
CA THR A 908 -28.04 10.52 -27.94
C THR A 908 -27.91 10.20 -29.43
N LYS A 909 -28.07 11.22 -30.29
CA LYS A 909 -27.87 11.11 -31.75
C LYS A 909 -26.43 10.76 -32.11
N ASP A 910 -25.45 11.41 -31.47
CA ASP A 910 -24.03 11.17 -31.71
C ASP A 910 -23.57 9.79 -31.21
N ASN A 911 -23.97 9.39 -29.99
CA ASN A 911 -23.73 8.03 -29.48
C ASN A 911 -24.29 6.95 -30.42
N LYS A 912 -25.47 7.19 -31.03
CA LYS A 912 -26.06 6.28 -32.03
C LYS A 912 -25.22 6.20 -33.31
N LEU A 913 -24.68 7.33 -33.79
CA LEU A 913 -23.77 7.37 -34.94
C LEU A 913 -22.45 6.66 -34.64
N TYR A 914 -21.83 6.95 -33.49
CA TYR A 914 -20.61 6.27 -33.02
C TYR A 914 -20.77 4.74 -32.97
N LEU A 915 -21.90 4.25 -32.44
CA LEU A 915 -22.23 2.83 -32.42
C LEU A 915 -22.39 2.25 -33.83
N GLN A 916 -23.06 2.95 -34.75
CA GLN A 916 -23.21 2.52 -36.15
C GLN A 916 -21.87 2.46 -36.89
N VAL A 917 -21.02 3.48 -36.75
CA VAL A 917 -19.66 3.50 -37.32
C VAL A 917 -18.84 2.33 -36.78
N ARG A 918 -18.80 2.15 -35.45
CA ARG A 918 -18.04 1.07 -34.80
C ARG A 918 -18.53 -0.33 -35.15
N LEU A 919 -19.82 -0.51 -35.46
CA LEU A 919 -20.35 -1.77 -36.00
C LEU A 919 -19.90 -2.01 -37.44
N ARG A 920 -19.95 -0.99 -38.31
CA ARG A 920 -19.39 -1.08 -39.68
C ARG A 920 -17.89 -1.40 -39.67
N SER A 921 -17.10 -0.75 -38.82
CA SER A 921 -15.67 -1.03 -38.66
C SER A 921 -15.39 -2.49 -38.27
N LYS A 922 -16.21 -3.09 -37.39
CA LYS A 922 -16.09 -4.50 -37.04
C LYS A 922 -16.41 -5.45 -38.20
N SER A 923 -17.35 -5.08 -39.08
CA SER A 923 -17.72 -5.89 -40.26
C SER A 923 -16.59 -5.97 -41.27
N LEU A 924 -16.01 -4.82 -41.64
CA LEU A 924 -14.90 -4.74 -42.61
C LEU A 924 -13.65 -5.51 -42.14
N VAL A 925 -13.38 -5.50 -40.83
CA VAL A 925 -12.27 -6.25 -40.20
C VAL A 925 -12.54 -7.77 -40.15
N LEU A 926 -13.80 -8.22 -40.26
CA LEU A 926 -14.14 -9.63 -40.42
C LEU A 926 -14.00 -10.08 -41.88
N GLU A 927 -14.47 -9.28 -42.83
CA GLU A 927 -14.37 -9.58 -44.27
C GLU A 927 -12.91 -9.70 -44.74
N HIS A 928 -12.02 -8.79 -44.32
CA HIS A 928 -10.58 -8.89 -44.60
C HIS A 928 -9.89 -10.13 -44.00
N LYS A 929 -10.51 -10.83 -43.04
CA LYS A 929 -9.97 -12.08 -42.48
C LYS A 929 -10.39 -13.35 -43.24
N HIS A 930 -11.25 -13.26 -44.26
CA HIS A 930 -11.65 -14.41 -45.08
C HIS A 930 -10.89 -14.54 -46.42
N PHE A 931 -10.06 -13.55 -46.79
CA PHE A 931 -9.21 -13.62 -47.99
C PHE A 931 -7.72 -13.80 -47.67
N LYS A 932 -7.30 -15.04 -47.41
CA LYS A 932 -5.92 -15.52 -47.63
C LYS A 932 -5.94 -16.93 -48.25
N LEU A 933 -4.95 -17.21 -49.10
CA LEU A 933 -5.02 -18.25 -50.14
C LEU A 933 -5.05 -19.70 -49.60
N PRO A 934 -5.68 -20.64 -50.35
CA PRO A 934 -5.60 -22.08 -50.07
C PRO A 934 -4.23 -22.66 -50.45
N GLN A 935 -3.74 -23.62 -49.66
CA GLN A 935 -2.64 -24.51 -50.06
C GLN A 935 -3.17 -25.69 -50.89
N PRO A 936 -2.37 -26.25 -51.82
CA PRO A 936 -2.81 -27.35 -52.68
C PRO A 936 -2.95 -28.68 -51.90
N ARG A 937 -3.95 -29.48 -52.29
CA ARG A 937 -4.02 -30.92 -51.97
C ARG A 937 -4.17 -31.75 -53.24
N VAL A 938 -3.67 -32.98 -53.17
CA VAL A 938 -3.46 -33.87 -54.32
C VAL A 938 -4.79 -34.46 -54.83
N LEU A 939 -4.82 -34.73 -56.14
CA LEU A 939 -5.95 -35.30 -56.88
C LEU A 939 -6.39 -36.70 -56.40
N SER A 940 -7.69 -36.87 -56.19
CA SER A 940 -8.41 -38.11 -56.51
C SER A 940 -9.91 -37.80 -56.71
N ALA A 941 -10.40 -37.97 -57.93
CA ALA A 941 -11.80 -37.88 -58.33
C ALA A 941 -12.35 -39.30 -58.61
N PRO A 942 -13.58 -39.52 -59.12
CA PRO A 942 -14.73 -38.60 -59.33
C PRO A 942 -16.07 -39.15 -58.77
N MET A 943 -17.16 -38.36 -58.85
CA MET A 943 -18.37 -38.68 -59.63
C MET A 943 -19.58 -37.74 -59.38
N ASP A 944 -20.45 -37.67 -60.39
CA ASP A 944 -21.91 -37.48 -60.37
C ASP A 944 -22.59 -36.16 -59.88
N LEU A 945 -22.86 -35.31 -60.89
CA LEU A 945 -24.19 -35.07 -61.50
C LEU A 945 -25.09 -33.86 -61.07
N MET A 946 -25.38 -33.04 -62.10
CA MET A 946 -26.64 -32.31 -62.41
C MET A 946 -27.14 -31.07 -61.63
N THR A 947 -27.07 -29.91 -62.32
CA THR A 947 -28.15 -28.91 -62.60
C THR A 947 -29.00 -28.33 -61.45
N MET A 948 -29.18 -27.00 -61.34
CA MET A 948 -29.91 -26.16 -62.33
C MET A 948 -29.57 -24.65 -62.30
N ILE A 949 -30.01 -23.95 -63.36
CA ILE A 949 -29.98 -22.50 -63.69
C ILE A 949 -31.46 -22.09 -63.95
N PRO A 950 -32.01 -20.92 -63.51
CA PRO A 950 -31.92 -19.58 -64.16
C PRO A 950 -31.49 -18.41 -63.23
N GLN A 951 -30.83 -17.32 -63.68
CA GLN A 951 -31.33 -16.08 -64.36
C GLN A 951 -32.30 -15.23 -63.49
N GLU A 952 -32.31 -13.88 -63.46
CA GLU A 952 -31.51 -12.77 -64.07
C GLU A 952 -31.78 -11.46 -63.24
N VAL A 953 -31.39 -10.20 -63.52
CA VAL A 953 -30.85 -9.44 -64.68
C VAL A 953 -30.02 -8.25 -64.10
N VAL A 954 -28.74 -8.02 -64.46
CA VAL A 954 -28.21 -7.05 -65.47
C VAL A 954 -28.79 -5.63 -65.43
N ASP A 955 -28.03 -4.65 -64.92
CA ASP A 955 -27.48 -3.55 -65.75
C ASP A 955 -26.45 -2.63 -65.04
N GLN A 956 -25.44 -2.21 -65.81
CA GLN A 956 -24.70 -0.92 -65.91
C GLN A 956 -24.47 0.00 -64.67
N GLN A 957 -23.40 0.81 -64.60
CA GLN A 957 -22.49 1.30 -65.65
C GLN A 957 -21.05 1.52 -65.11
N VAL A 958 -20.08 1.78 -66.00
CA VAL A 958 -18.66 2.02 -65.67
C VAL A 958 -18.27 3.46 -66.05
N GLU A 959 -17.54 4.14 -65.18
CA GLU A 959 -16.70 5.30 -65.53
C GLU A 959 -15.26 5.04 -65.07
N GLU A 960 -14.29 5.31 -65.94
CA GLU A 960 -12.84 5.29 -65.64
C GLU A 960 -12.29 6.71 -65.65
N GLU A 961 -11.89 7.23 -64.49
CA GLU A 961 -10.70 8.09 -64.31
C GLU A 961 -10.17 7.88 -62.87
N GLY A 962 -8.87 7.90 -62.58
CA GLY A 962 -7.74 7.94 -63.49
C GLY A 962 -6.52 8.64 -62.89
N VAL A 963 -5.61 7.88 -62.24
CA VAL A 963 -4.22 8.29 -61.90
C VAL A 963 -4.17 9.39 -60.78
N ASP A 964 -3.27 9.40 -59.78
CA ASP A 964 -1.89 8.90 -59.75
C ASP A 964 -1.43 8.26 -58.43
N SER A 965 -0.38 7.47 -58.63
CA SER A 965 0.74 7.01 -57.81
C SER A 965 1.36 8.11 -56.87
N VAL A 966 2.29 7.87 -55.92
CA VAL A 966 3.23 6.73 -55.73
C VAL A 966 3.93 6.72 -54.33
N LEU A 967 4.19 5.52 -53.78
CA LEU A 967 5.33 5.07 -52.91
C LEU A 967 5.62 5.56 -51.45
N LEU A 968 6.28 4.63 -50.72
CA LEU A 968 7.07 4.70 -49.45
C LEU A 968 6.26 4.94 -48.14
N VAL A 969 6.50 4.28 -46.98
CA VAL A 969 7.70 3.77 -46.26
C VAL A 969 8.48 4.90 -45.58
N ASP A 970 8.82 4.86 -44.28
CA ASP A 970 8.59 3.83 -43.23
C ASP A 970 7.42 4.17 -42.28
#